data_AF-A0A7C3A8A5-F1
#
_entry.id   AF-A0A7C3A8A5-F1
#
_cell.length_a   1.000
_cell.length_b   1.000
_cell.length_c   1.000
_cell.angle_alpha   90.00
_cell.angle_beta   90.00
_cell.angle_gamma   90.00
#
_symmetry.space_group_name_H-M   'P 1'
#
loop_
_entity.id
_entity.type
_entity.pdbx_description
1 polymer ?
#
loop_
_entity_poly.entity_id
_entity_poly.type
_entity_poly.pdbx_seq_one_letter_code
_entity_poly.pdbx_strand_id
1 'polypeptide(L)'
;MSINYFKNVLKQVKSESGQVLMLVLLLLLVSGLLLPPLLSLSMTGIQAGQMYESKAHEAYAADSGLEHALWQIKYGDLESVLTSPVYDIYDYNTTWSYDLSEQLNTRDVNVSMEHVWIPFGISVPNKMTARNIIESGRLITYGSTPNASTCQVDIIFYPESGDDLKIEIVGIWLSPGFHYVTDSSSFGVPITQPHAGGEAVIWDFNSTPFTDFPGVGAGISEQRSTITFQYTAHQPGTNPATVSWVTTSGVTGVSYTWDADSRVYHITSVADGTMVESYNIKSEIRKLGSAFSGDYRAIGNSLMLDLNWDWGGPQRDTLLAESSATISNIPANAQVAAAYLYWSGWYEGGDEDVASGQILWEEDCSNMSDWNGAGPDWSVDSGEFRGHHNGGESDRYLTKKTSLDLSAYAGDEVTLSWEQDESGWLESDDRLYFSLSSDGGNTWSSNIEVFRDDNPPASFSYTIPAMYLTADFKLRFYLYGFADIGEYCSLDNMTIFATSNAFLDPCNNLNNWDAGADWSVSSGEFEGHHVGSESDRYLTMQSSLDLSGYSSGELAVGWEQRENGSLESDDRLYFAFSADGGSTWSSSYQAFRDDNPPADFSEVIPDEYLTADFKIRFYLYGFAGSGEYCYLDDIAVYERALPAADTTAIFKIDGVQVYLDGATPMQGAGELVADSSQVIDNMHYGNPHGYSYASFKDVTELVREYSAEGDGGKHPGNGTYTVGGVDADIEDEWAYAGWSLVIIYTSPETQGHQLYLYDNFLYCNHDENLDFDGDGEEGGLLSGFLVPAPITGEVNAATMSCFVTEGDDYYDGDYIALNGQKLWDGTEAESLEDVWNGQSLGMTADGVDVDTFYITWASGLLATGDTSAQIDIQTDMDIWNLVYIILSFRSEITTSDAISYSIGYVSGS
;
A
#
# COMPACT_ATOMS: atom_id res chain seq x y z
N MET A 1 4.09 -21.55 -72.91
CA MET A 1 4.79 -22.20 -74.04
C MET A 1 4.74 -23.72 -73.81
N SER A 2 4.16 -24.50 -74.73
CA SER A 2 3.80 -25.91 -74.51
C SER A 2 5.03 -26.82 -74.40
N ILE A 3 5.02 -27.77 -73.44
CA ILE A 3 6.03 -28.84 -73.26
C ILE A 3 6.36 -29.58 -74.58
N ASN A 4 5.42 -29.62 -75.52
CA ASN A 4 5.63 -30.25 -76.83
C ASN A 4 6.62 -29.47 -77.73
N TYR A 5 6.73 -28.15 -77.56
CA TYR A 5 7.71 -27.35 -78.29
C TYR A 5 9.13 -27.62 -77.77
N PHE A 6 9.30 -27.72 -76.45
CA PHE A 6 10.59 -28.02 -75.82
C PHE A 6 11.08 -29.44 -76.16
N LYS A 7 10.16 -30.43 -76.20
CA LYS A 7 10.47 -31.79 -76.64
C LYS A 7 10.94 -31.87 -78.09
N ASN A 8 10.39 -31.03 -78.98
CA ASN A 8 10.79 -31.02 -80.38
C ASN A 8 12.17 -30.38 -80.60
N VAL A 9 12.49 -29.32 -79.85
CA VAL A 9 13.83 -28.72 -79.88
C VAL A 9 14.89 -29.69 -79.33
N LEU A 10 14.63 -30.34 -78.19
CA LEU A 10 15.55 -31.34 -77.61
C LEU A 10 15.77 -32.57 -78.51
N LYS A 11 14.81 -32.92 -79.37
CA LYS A 11 14.93 -34.05 -80.30
C LYS A 11 15.84 -33.73 -81.50
N GLN A 12 15.98 -32.46 -81.88
CA GLN A 12 16.90 -32.02 -82.94
C GLN A 12 18.36 -31.88 -82.47
N VAL A 13 18.61 -31.70 -81.17
CA VAL A 13 19.97 -31.49 -80.62
C VAL A 13 20.79 -32.79 -80.50
N LYS A 14 20.19 -33.97 -80.71
CA LYS A 14 20.87 -35.28 -80.54
C LYS A 14 21.98 -35.61 -81.55
N SER A 15 22.23 -34.81 -82.58
CA SER A 15 23.26 -35.08 -83.59
C SER A 15 24.36 -34.02 -83.71
N GLU A 16 24.39 -32.98 -82.87
CA GLU A 16 25.45 -31.95 -82.92
C GLU A 16 26.07 -31.69 -81.55
N SER A 17 27.17 -32.41 -81.26
CA SER A 17 27.93 -32.31 -80.01
C SER A 17 28.55 -30.93 -79.74
N GLY A 18 28.53 -30.01 -80.71
CA GLY A 18 29.03 -28.63 -80.57
C GLY A 18 27.98 -27.59 -80.12
N GLN A 19 26.68 -27.83 -80.33
CA GLN A 19 25.63 -26.83 -80.04
C GLN A 19 25.29 -26.73 -78.54
N VAL A 20 25.55 -27.79 -77.78
CA VAL A 20 25.33 -27.83 -76.33
C VAL A 20 26.18 -26.78 -75.62
N LEU A 21 27.44 -26.60 -76.01
CA LEU A 21 28.33 -25.61 -75.40
C LEU A 21 27.82 -24.18 -75.61
N MET A 22 27.34 -23.86 -76.82
CA MET A 22 26.78 -22.54 -77.13
C MET A 22 25.48 -22.27 -76.36
N LEU A 23 24.62 -23.28 -76.22
CA LEU A 23 23.40 -23.16 -75.39
C LEU A 23 23.75 -22.96 -73.91
N VAL A 24 24.75 -23.68 -73.38
CA VAL A 24 25.22 -23.52 -72.00
C VAL A 24 25.83 -22.13 -71.78
N LEU A 25 26.63 -21.62 -72.72
CA LEU A 25 27.20 -20.27 -72.64
C LEU A 25 26.14 -19.17 -72.72
N LEU A 26 25.12 -19.32 -73.57
CA LEU A 26 23.99 -18.40 -73.62
C LEU A 26 23.17 -18.44 -72.32
N LEU A 27 22.95 -19.62 -71.75
CA LEU A 27 22.21 -19.78 -70.50
C LEU A 27 23.01 -19.21 -69.31
N LEU A 28 24.34 -19.36 -69.31
CA LEU A 28 25.25 -18.71 -68.36
C LEU A 28 25.24 -17.19 -68.51
N LEU A 29 25.28 -16.67 -69.74
CA LEU A 29 25.20 -15.23 -70.01
C LEU A 29 23.85 -14.65 -69.55
N VAL A 30 22.74 -15.32 -69.88
CA VAL A 30 21.40 -14.92 -69.45
C VAL A 30 21.28 -14.99 -67.93
N SER A 31 21.77 -16.06 -67.30
CA SER A 31 21.76 -16.19 -65.84
C SER A 31 22.62 -15.12 -65.17
N GLY A 32 23.81 -14.82 -65.71
CA GLY A 32 24.70 -13.77 -65.21
C GLY A 32 24.15 -12.36 -65.38
N LEU A 33 23.27 -12.12 -66.36
CA LEU A 33 22.59 -10.84 -66.56
C LEU A 33 21.31 -10.71 -65.71
N LEU A 34 20.62 -11.81 -65.42
CA LEU A 34 19.35 -11.80 -64.67
C LEU A 34 19.55 -11.93 -63.15
N LEU A 35 20.55 -12.68 -62.69
CA LEU A 35 20.75 -12.92 -61.25
C LEU A 35 21.08 -11.63 -60.47
N PRO A 36 21.98 -10.74 -60.92
CA PRO A 36 22.28 -9.51 -60.17
C PRO A 36 21.07 -8.58 -59.94
N PRO A 37 20.25 -8.24 -60.95
CA PRO A 37 19.06 -7.39 -60.71
C PRO A 37 17.99 -8.09 -59.87
N LEU A 38 17.85 -9.42 -59.97
CA LEU A 38 16.93 -10.17 -59.10
C LEU A 38 17.40 -10.17 -57.64
N LEU A 39 18.69 -10.41 -57.38
CA LEU A 39 19.27 -10.33 -56.03
C LEU A 39 19.18 -8.90 -55.47
N SER A 40 19.40 -7.89 -56.31
CA SER A 40 19.22 -6.49 -55.93
C SER A 40 17.77 -6.20 -55.56
N LEU A 41 16.79 -6.69 -56.33
CA LEU A 41 15.37 -6.53 -56.03
C LEU A 41 14.99 -7.24 -54.73
N SER A 42 15.48 -8.47 -54.51
CA SER A 42 15.27 -9.20 -53.24
C SER A 42 15.89 -8.46 -52.06
N MET A 43 17.08 -7.88 -52.21
CA MET A 43 17.74 -7.10 -51.16
C MET A 43 16.95 -5.84 -50.81
N THR A 44 16.45 -5.11 -51.82
CA THR A 44 15.56 -3.95 -51.59
C THR A 44 14.24 -4.39 -50.93
N GLY A 45 13.69 -5.54 -51.30
CA GLY A 45 12.49 -6.09 -50.66
C GLY A 45 12.69 -6.42 -49.18
N ILE A 46 13.85 -7.02 -48.83
CA ILE A 46 14.23 -7.29 -47.43
C ILE A 46 14.43 -5.99 -46.66
N GLN A 47 15.17 -5.02 -47.22
CA GLN A 47 15.39 -3.72 -46.58
C GLN A 47 14.08 -2.95 -46.36
N ALA A 48 13.18 -2.96 -47.35
CA ALA A 48 11.86 -2.35 -47.21
C ALA A 48 11.04 -3.06 -46.13
N GLY A 49 11.05 -4.41 -46.09
CA GLY A 49 10.39 -5.19 -45.05
C GLY A 49 10.88 -4.84 -43.65
N GLN A 50 12.21 -4.81 -43.45
CA GLN A 50 12.82 -4.43 -42.18
C GLN A 50 12.48 -2.99 -41.76
N MET A 51 12.39 -2.07 -42.72
CA MET A 51 11.98 -0.69 -42.43
C MET A 51 10.51 -0.60 -42.01
N TYR A 52 9.60 -1.34 -42.65
CA TYR A 52 8.19 -1.41 -42.24
C TYR A 52 8.03 -2.07 -40.87
N GLU A 53 8.77 -3.14 -40.60
CA GLU A 53 8.78 -3.83 -39.31
C GLU A 53 9.31 -2.91 -38.19
N SER A 54 10.44 -2.23 -38.43
CA SER A 54 10.97 -1.20 -37.50
C SER A 54 9.95 -0.12 -37.22
N LYS A 55 9.30 0.44 -38.26
CA LYS A 55 8.30 1.50 -38.08
C LYS A 55 7.03 1.00 -37.39
N ALA A 56 6.65 -0.25 -37.60
CA ALA A 56 5.55 -0.87 -36.86
C ALA A 56 5.91 -1.03 -35.38
N HIS A 57 7.11 -1.52 -35.05
CA HIS A 57 7.57 -1.64 -33.66
C HIS A 57 7.65 -0.28 -32.96
N GLU A 58 8.12 0.76 -33.64
CA GLU A 58 8.13 2.14 -33.12
C GLU A 58 6.71 2.65 -32.83
N ALA A 59 5.75 2.40 -33.74
CA ALA A 59 4.37 2.81 -33.54
C ALA A 59 3.71 2.05 -32.38
N TYR A 60 3.93 0.73 -32.28
CA TYR A 60 3.41 -0.06 -31.16
C TYR A 60 4.04 0.35 -29.82
N ALA A 61 5.34 0.62 -29.78
CA ALA A 61 6.00 1.08 -28.56
C ALA A 61 5.45 2.44 -28.09
N ALA A 62 5.26 3.39 -29.01
CA ALA A 62 4.65 4.68 -28.68
C ALA A 62 3.20 4.53 -28.21
N ASP A 63 2.40 3.68 -28.85
CA ASP A 63 1.02 3.39 -28.45
C ASP A 63 0.95 2.76 -27.05
N SER A 64 1.83 1.80 -26.75
CA SER A 64 1.91 1.20 -25.41
C SER A 64 2.31 2.20 -24.32
N GLY A 65 3.20 3.16 -24.60
CA GLY A 65 3.47 4.25 -23.66
C GLY A 65 2.26 5.13 -23.38
N LEU A 66 1.40 5.33 -24.38
CA LEU A 66 0.15 6.05 -24.21
C LEU A 66 -0.85 5.27 -23.35
N GLU A 67 -0.99 3.96 -23.59
CA GLU A 67 -1.82 3.07 -22.77
C GLU A 67 -1.31 2.96 -21.33
N HIS A 68 0.00 2.97 -21.11
CA HIS A 68 0.57 3.03 -19.77
C HIS A 68 0.21 4.33 -19.06
N ALA A 69 0.34 5.50 -19.71
CA ALA A 69 -0.10 6.76 -19.11
C ALA A 69 -1.60 6.79 -18.82
N LEU A 70 -2.42 6.19 -19.69
CA LEU A 70 -3.86 6.04 -19.43
C LEU A 70 -4.15 5.18 -18.21
N TRP A 71 -3.41 4.08 -18.05
CA TRP A 71 -3.49 3.22 -16.88
C TRP A 71 -3.12 3.99 -15.61
N GLN A 72 -2.00 4.70 -15.63
CA GLN A 72 -1.52 5.55 -14.54
C GLN A 72 -2.55 6.61 -14.12
N ILE A 73 -3.15 7.31 -15.11
CA ILE A 73 -4.26 8.23 -14.87
C ILE A 73 -5.43 7.50 -14.21
N LYS A 74 -5.86 6.35 -14.75
CA LYS A 74 -7.04 5.63 -14.28
C LYS A 74 -6.92 5.19 -12.82
N TYR A 75 -5.75 4.67 -12.42
CA TYR A 75 -5.53 4.10 -11.08
C TYR A 75 -4.98 5.11 -10.07
N GLY A 76 -4.71 6.36 -10.47
CA GLY A 76 -4.31 7.42 -9.53
C GLY A 76 -2.83 7.42 -9.17
N ASP A 77 -2.02 6.64 -9.86
CA ASP A 77 -0.60 6.41 -9.58
C ASP A 77 0.33 7.46 -10.24
N LEU A 78 -0.20 8.65 -10.55
CA LEU A 78 0.58 9.70 -11.24
C LEU A 78 1.69 10.28 -10.38
N GLU A 79 1.54 10.30 -9.06
CA GLU A 79 2.53 10.87 -8.14
C GLU A 79 3.81 10.02 -8.09
N SER A 80 3.69 8.69 -8.24
CA SER A 80 4.85 7.79 -8.26
C SER A 80 5.67 7.91 -9.55
N VAL A 81 5.00 8.12 -10.69
CA VAL A 81 5.68 8.20 -11.99
C VAL A 81 6.12 9.62 -12.37
N LEU A 82 5.50 10.67 -11.82
CA LEU A 82 5.76 12.08 -12.14
C LEU A 82 6.43 12.82 -10.96
N THR A 83 7.65 12.40 -10.61
CA THR A 83 8.38 12.91 -9.43
C THR A 83 9.11 14.23 -9.63
N SER A 84 9.48 14.58 -10.88
CA SER A 84 10.30 15.77 -11.14
C SER A 84 9.90 16.52 -12.42
N PRO A 85 9.36 17.75 -12.30
CA PRO A 85 8.92 18.40 -11.06
C PRO A 85 7.77 17.64 -10.40
N VAL A 86 7.63 17.76 -9.07
CA VAL A 86 6.56 17.11 -8.30
C VAL A 86 5.20 17.38 -8.94
N TYR A 87 4.44 16.31 -9.17
CA TYR A 87 3.08 16.39 -9.68
C TYR A 87 2.15 17.13 -8.71
N ASP A 88 1.30 18.01 -9.24
CA ASP A 88 0.28 18.69 -8.46
C ASP A 88 -0.98 18.79 -9.33
N ILE A 89 -2.10 18.30 -8.79
CA ILE A 89 -3.39 18.26 -9.47
C ILE A 89 -3.93 19.65 -9.88
N TYR A 90 -3.39 20.72 -9.31
CA TYR A 90 -3.77 22.10 -9.59
C TYR A 90 -2.73 22.85 -10.46
N ASP A 91 -1.70 22.15 -10.97
CA ASP A 91 -0.69 22.75 -11.83
C ASP A 91 -0.99 22.59 -13.32
N TYR A 92 -1.57 23.64 -13.91
CA TYR A 92 -1.87 23.71 -15.33
C TYR A 92 -0.75 24.34 -16.19
N ASN A 93 0.44 24.56 -15.62
CA ASN A 93 1.56 25.22 -16.33
C ASN A 93 2.76 24.30 -16.56
N THR A 94 2.70 23.08 -16.04
CA THR A 94 3.80 22.13 -16.08
C THR A 94 3.47 20.98 -17.03
N THR A 95 4.46 20.60 -17.84
CA THR A 95 4.45 19.35 -18.59
C THR A 95 5.39 18.40 -17.88
N TRP A 96 4.86 17.28 -17.39
CA TRP A 96 5.62 16.22 -16.77
C TRP A 96 6.03 15.19 -17.80
N SER A 97 7.12 14.48 -17.55
CA SER A 97 7.57 13.39 -18.42
C SER A 97 8.30 12.31 -17.65
N TYR A 98 8.11 11.07 -18.07
CA TYR A 98 8.82 9.91 -17.54
C TYR A 98 9.17 8.94 -18.68
N ASP A 99 10.22 8.15 -18.47
CA ASP A 99 10.59 7.07 -19.37
C ASP A 99 10.03 5.75 -18.81
N LEU A 100 9.57 4.84 -19.68
CA LEU A 100 9.23 3.49 -19.24
C LEU A 100 10.50 2.75 -18.79
N SER A 101 10.43 2.05 -17.66
CA SER A 101 11.55 1.28 -17.09
C SER A 101 11.99 0.14 -18.01
N GLU A 102 11.04 -0.45 -18.76
CA GLU A 102 11.30 -1.51 -19.72
C GLU A 102 11.30 -1.01 -21.17
N GLN A 103 12.24 -1.52 -21.98
CA GLN A 103 12.23 -1.28 -23.41
C GLN A 103 11.10 -2.06 -24.10
N LEU A 104 10.16 -1.33 -24.71
CA LEU A 104 9.08 -1.94 -25.49
C LEU A 104 9.53 -2.14 -26.93
N ASN A 105 9.56 -3.40 -27.39
CA ASN A 105 10.06 -3.77 -28.71
C ASN A 105 11.49 -3.26 -29.01
N THR A 106 12.36 -3.29 -27.98
CA THR A 106 13.74 -2.77 -28.01
C THR A 106 13.82 -1.27 -28.31
N ARG A 107 12.83 -0.50 -27.85
CA ARG A 107 12.76 0.96 -28.00
C ARG A 107 12.57 1.58 -26.64
N ASP A 108 13.26 2.69 -26.41
CA ASP A 108 13.00 3.56 -25.26
C ASP A 108 11.73 4.37 -25.56
N VAL A 109 10.85 4.48 -24.57
CA VAL A 109 9.56 5.19 -24.71
C VAL A 109 9.52 6.29 -23.67
N ASN A 110 9.45 7.54 -24.16
CA ASN A 110 9.27 8.71 -23.32
C ASN A 110 7.81 9.12 -23.38
N VAL A 111 7.18 9.27 -22.22
CA VAL A 111 5.80 9.72 -22.10
C VAL A 111 5.81 11.09 -21.44
N SER A 112 5.01 12.00 -21.96
CA SER A 112 4.81 13.33 -21.41
C SER A 112 3.33 13.63 -21.25
N MET A 113 3.00 14.39 -20.20
CA MET A 113 1.64 14.67 -19.78
C MET A 113 1.53 16.11 -19.28
N GLU A 114 0.41 16.76 -19.57
CA GLU A 114 0.08 18.07 -19.00
C GLU A 114 -1.43 18.18 -18.77
N HIS A 115 -1.83 18.99 -17.79
CA HIS A 115 -3.24 19.36 -17.63
C HIS A 115 -3.61 20.46 -18.60
N VAL A 116 -4.68 20.26 -19.36
CA VAL A 116 -5.19 21.25 -20.30
C VAL A 116 -6.11 22.22 -19.57
N TRP A 117 -5.76 23.50 -19.58
CA TRP A 117 -6.65 24.56 -19.08
C TRP A 117 -7.81 24.81 -20.04
N ILE A 118 -9.00 24.33 -19.67
CA ILE A 118 -10.23 24.39 -20.47
C ILE A 118 -11.01 25.72 -20.34
N PRO A 119 -11.04 26.42 -19.19
CA PRO A 119 -11.83 27.64 -19.07
C PRO A 119 -11.44 28.73 -20.07
N PHE A 120 -12.36 29.07 -20.98
CA PHE A 120 -12.11 30.04 -22.04
C PHE A 120 -12.19 31.49 -21.53
N GLY A 121 -11.20 32.30 -21.91
CA GLY A 121 -11.15 33.73 -21.58
C GLY A 121 -10.65 34.04 -20.17
N ILE A 122 -10.26 33.01 -19.41
CA ILE A 122 -9.64 33.12 -18.08
C ILE A 122 -8.17 32.74 -18.21
N SER A 123 -7.27 33.55 -17.65
CA SER A 123 -5.86 33.21 -17.58
C SER A 123 -5.64 32.04 -16.63
N VAL A 124 -4.75 31.11 -17.02
CA VAL A 124 -4.36 29.98 -16.19
C VAL A 124 -3.89 30.46 -14.80
N PRO A 125 -4.53 30.03 -13.70
CA PRO A 125 -4.05 30.33 -12.35
C PRO A 125 -2.73 29.61 -12.05
N ASN A 126 -1.98 30.11 -11.07
CA ASN A 126 -0.92 29.31 -10.45
C ASN A 126 -1.54 28.27 -9.49
N LYS A 127 -0.79 27.22 -9.14
CA LYS A 127 -1.26 26.10 -8.32
C LYS A 127 -1.95 26.52 -7.01
N MET A 128 -1.36 27.45 -6.27
CA MET A 128 -1.90 27.90 -4.98
C MET A 128 -3.20 28.71 -5.15
N THR A 129 -3.26 29.57 -6.17
CA THR A 129 -4.51 30.28 -6.50
C THR A 129 -5.59 29.31 -6.95
N ALA A 130 -5.24 28.30 -7.76
CA ALA A 130 -6.19 27.30 -8.23
C ALA A 130 -6.77 26.50 -7.07
N ARG A 131 -5.89 25.99 -6.19
CA ARG A 131 -6.23 25.30 -4.95
C ARG A 131 -7.20 26.11 -4.09
N ASN A 132 -6.84 27.36 -3.77
CA ASN A 132 -7.68 28.25 -2.96
C ASN A 132 -9.07 28.50 -3.56
N ILE A 133 -9.19 28.61 -4.89
CA ILE A 133 -10.50 28.80 -5.55
C ILE A 133 -11.35 27.54 -5.38
N ILE A 134 -10.78 26.37 -5.68
CA ILE A 134 -11.50 25.09 -5.71
C ILE A 134 -11.84 24.58 -4.31
N GLU A 135 -10.88 24.63 -3.38
CA GLU A 135 -11.05 24.17 -2.00
C GLU A 135 -11.91 25.11 -1.16
N SER A 136 -12.10 26.37 -1.56
CA SER A 136 -13.02 27.27 -0.84
C SER A 136 -14.46 26.76 -0.77
N GLY A 137 -14.88 25.92 -1.73
CA GLY A 137 -16.24 25.38 -1.82
C GLY A 137 -17.35 26.43 -2.01
N ARG A 138 -17.04 27.74 -2.00
CA ARG A 138 -18.06 28.82 -1.98
C ARG A 138 -18.85 28.91 -3.26
N LEU A 139 -18.21 28.65 -4.40
CA LEU A 139 -18.83 28.62 -5.71
C LEU A 139 -18.36 27.36 -6.45
N ILE A 140 -19.30 26.53 -6.84
CA ILE A 140 -19.07 25.26 -7.50
C ILE A 140 -19.81 25.26 -8.84
N THR A 141 -19.16 24.71 -9.86
CA THR A 141 -19.78 24.47 -11.17
C THR A 141 -19.37 23.09 -11.64
N TYR A 142 -20.30 22.35 -12.23
CA TYR A 142 -20.00 21.09 -12.89
C TYR A 142 -20.90 20.86 -14.09
N GLY A 143 -20.37 20.15 -15.09
CA GLY A 143 -21.12 19.73 -16.27
C GLY A 143 -21.60 18.30 -16.14
N SER A 144 -22.79 17.97 -16.63
CA SER A 144 -23.27 16.59 -16.70
C SER A 144 -24.15 16.32 -17.92
N THR A 145 -24.39 15.04 -18.19
CA THR A 145 -25.17 14.56 -19.34
C THR A 145 -26.31 13.66 -18.85
N PRO A 146 -27.41 14.22 -18.32
CA PRO A 146 -28.47 13.45 -17.67
C PRO A 146 -29.20 12.47 -18.62
N ASN A 147 -29.02 12.61 -19.92
CA ASN A 147 -29.46 11.66 -20.93
C ASN A 147 -28.67 11.85 -22.22
N ALA A 148 -28.81 10.89 -23.15
CA ALA A 148 -28.02 10.80 -24.39
C ALA A 148 -28.12 11.97 -25.39
N SER A 149 -28.94 12.99 -25.12
CA SER A 149 -29.01 14.19 -25.96
C SER A 149 -28.98 15.51 -25.21
N THR A 150 -29.00 15.47 -23.87
CA THR A 150 -29.07 16.67 -23.03
C THR A 150 -27.78 16.81 -22.24
N CYS A 151 -27.21 18.00 -22.27
CA CYS A 151 -26.13 18.39 -21.37
C CYS A 151 -26.66 19.47 -20.42
N GLN A 152 -26.14 19.51 -19.20
CA GLN A 152 -26.45 20.54 -18.22
C GLN A 152 -25.20 21.09 -17.54
N VAL A 153 -25.32 22.32 -17.07
CA VAL A 153 -24.35 23.02 -16.23
C VAL A 153 -25.06 23.39 -14.94
N ASP A 154 -24.58 22.88 -13.83
CA ASP A 154 -25.05 23.23 -12.49
C ASP A 154 -24.11 24.26 -11.87
N ILE A 155 -24.69 25.29 -11.27
CA ILE A 155 -23.97 26.35 -10.55
C ILE A 155 -24.53 26.38 -9.13
N ILE A 156 -23.65 26.24 -8.14
CA ILE A 156 -24.00 26.23 -6.71
C ILE A 156 -23.17 27.29 -6.00
N PHE A 157 -23.83 28.13 -5.21
CA PHE A 157 -23.20 29.19 -4.43
C PHE A 157 -23.67 29.17 -2.98
N TYR A 158 -22.74 29.28 -2.04
CA TYR A 158 -23.02 29.36 -0.61
C TYR A 158 -22.81 30.82 -0.12
N PRO A 159 -23.88 31.64 -0.07
CA PRO A 159 -23.78 33.05 0.30
C PRO A 159 -23.46 33.27 1.78
N GLU A 160 -22.56 34.21 2.06
CA GLU A 160 -22.36 34.81 3.37
C GLU A 160 -23.23 36.08 3.54
N SER A 161 -23.33 36.57 4.77
CA SER A 161 -24.11 37.78 5.07
C SER A 161 -23.54 39.00 4.32
N GLY A 162 -24.33 39.52 3.37
CA GLY A 162 -23.96 40.69 2.57
C GLY A 162 -23.46 40.36 1.17
N ASP A 163 -23.35 39.09 0.81
CA ASP A 163 -23.00 38.67 -0.55
C ASP A 163 -24.09 39.03 -1.57
N ASP A 164 -23.64 39.52 -2.74
CA ASP A 164 -24.46 39.82 -3.92
C ASP A 164 -23.74 39.28 -5.16
N LEU A 165 -23.71 37.95 -5.32
CA LEU A 165 -23.04 37.29 -6.43
C LEU A 165 -23.70 37.65 -7.76
N LYS A 166 -22.88 38.04 -8.74
CA LYS A 166 -23.30 38.34 -10.11
C LYS A 166 -22.59 37.43 -11.07
N ILE A 167 -23.33 36.78 -11.95
CA ILE A 167 -22.81 35.92 -13.00
C ILE A 167 -22.46 36.77 -14.22
N GLU A 168 -21.21 36.67 -14.67
CA GLU A 168 -20.73 37.34 -15.88
C GLU A 168 -20.74 36.40 -17.07
N ILE A 169 -20.05 35.26 -16.95
CA ILE A 169 -19.96 34.27 -18.02
C ILE A 169 -20.23 32.89 -17.41
N VAL A 170 -21.00 32.07 -18.12
CA VAL A 170 -21.04 30.61 -17.90
C VAL A 170 -20.52 29.96 -19.16
N GLY A 171 -19.66 28.97 -19.01
CA GLY A 171 -19.15 28.20 -20.13
C GLY A 171 -19.16 26.71 -19.84
N ILE A 172 -19.21 25.94 -20.91
CA ILE A 172 -19.00 24.50 -20.89
C ILE A 172 -18.25 24.09 -22.14
N TRP A 173 -17.28 23.21 -21.95
CA TRP A 173 -16.55 22.58 -23.03
C TRP A 173 -17.12 21.20 -23.28
N LEU A 174 -17.36 20.88 -24.56
CA LEU A 174 -17.76 19.56 -25.02
C LEU A 174 -16.54 18.89 -25.65
N SER A 175 -16.31 17.62 -25.30
CA SER A 175 -15.21 16.84 -25.86
C SER A 175 -15.29 16.68 -27.39
N PRO A 176 -14.18 16.33 -28.06
CA PRO A 176 -14.15 16.20 -29.52
C PRO A 176 -15.24 15.26 -30.05
N GLY A 177 -15.90 15.66 -31.14
CA GLY A 177 -16.97 14.89 -31.78
C GLY A 177 -18.38 15.22 -31.27
N PHE A 178 -18.51 16.16 -30.36
CA PHE A 178 -19.79 16.67 -29.85
C PHE A 178 -19.99 18.14 -30.21
N HIS A 179 -21.23 18.51 -30.55
CA HIS A 179 -21.57 19.89 -30.94
C HIS A 179 -22.89 20.34 -30.34
N TYR A 180 -22.94 21.60 -29.91
CA TYR A 180 -24.14 22.27 -29.42
C TYR A 180 -25.23 22.36 -30.51
N VAL A 181 -26.47 22.07 -30.13
CA VAL A 181 -27.64 22.28 -31.00
C VAL A 181 -28.13 23.71 -30.84
N THR A 182 -28.12 24.49 -31.94
CA THR A 182 -28.59 25.87 -31.95
C THR A 182 -30.01 26.01 -31.38
N ASP A 183 -30.23 27.05 -30.57
CA ASP A 183 -31.51 27.37 -29.89
C ASP A 183 -32.05 26.27 -28.95
N SER A 184 -31.20 25.35 -28.48
CA SER A 184 -31.60 24.29 -27.56
C SER A 184 -31.41 24.61 -26.07
N SER A 185 -30.70 25.69 -25.75
CA SER A 185 -30.44 26.08 -24.37
C SER A 185 -31.70 26.57 -23.65
N SER A 186 -31.84 26.21 -22.37
CA SER A 186 -32.82 26.79 -21.45
C SER A 186 -32.55 28.26 -21.13
N PHE A 187 -31.36 28.77 -21.47
CA PHE A 187 -30.88 30.09 -21.13
C PHE A 187 -30.25 30.82 -22.31
N GLY A 188 -30.91 31.86 -22.82
CA GLY A 188 -30.36 32.73 -23.84
C GLY A 188 -29.85 31.98 -25.09
N VAL A 189 -28.98 32.65 -25.86
CA VAL A 189 -28.31 32.05 -27.01
C VAL A 189 -26.81 32.11 -26.75
N PRO A 190 -26.12 30.97 -26.58
CA PRO A 190 -24.69 30.96 -26.38
C PRO A 190 -23.92 31.24 -27.67
N ILE A 191 -22.65 31.59 -27.51
CA ILE A 191 -21.66 31.59 -28.58
C ILE A 191 -20.92 30.25 -28.52
N THR A 192 -20.73 29.62 -29.67
CA THR A 192 -19.93 28.39 -29.79
C THR A 192 -18.65 28.65 -30.56
N GLN A 193 -17.56 28.00 -30.15
CA GLN A 193 -16.27 28.11 -30.85
C GLN A 193 -15.40 26.87 -30.61
N PRO A 194 -14.53 26.50 -31.58
CA PRO A 194 -13.54 25.44 -31.37
C PRO A 194 -12.57 25.81 -30.23
N HIS A 195 -12.33 24.88 -29.30
CA HIS A 195 -11.42 25.09 -28.18
C HIS A 195 -10.85 23.77 -27.67
N ALA A 196 -9.53 23.68 -27.44
CA ALA A 196 -8.85 22.48 -26.89
C ALA A 196 -9.27 21.16 -27.57
N GLY A 197 -9.38 21.14 -28.90
CA GLY A 197 -9.83 19.97 -29.68
C GLY A 197 -11.35 19.73 -29.69
N GLY A 198 -12.10 20.31 -28.74
CA GLY A 198 -13.55 20.24 -28.62
C GLY A 198 -14.28 21.53 -29.02
N GLU A 199 -15.47 21.73 -28.44
CA GLU A 199 -16.30 22.92 -28.66
C GLU A 199 -16.65 23.60 -27.33
N ALA A 200 -16.29 24.88 -27.18
CA ALA A 200 -16.70 25.69 -26.05
C ALA A 200 -18.05 26.36 -26.35
N VAL A 201 -19.01 26.21 -25.45
CA VAL A 201 -20.34 26.83 -25.45
C VAL A 201 -20.39 27.87 -24.34
N ILE A 202 -20.60 29.14 -24.67
CA ILE A 202 -20.39 30.26 -23.75
C ILE A 202 -21.61 31.18 -23.72
N TRP A 203 -22.15 31.41 -22.53
CA TRP A 203 -23.21 32.37 -22.25
C TRP A 203 -22.64 33.60 -21.54
N ASP A 204 -22.98 34.79 -22.05
CA ASP A 204 -22.62 36.08 -21.43
C ASP A 204 -23.86 36.72 -20.80
N PHE A 205 -23.80 36.88 -19.48
CA PHE A 205 -24.87 37.40 -18.64
C PHE A 205 -24.64 38.87 -18.23
N ASN A 206 -23.53 39.49 -18.62
CA ASN A 206 -23.25 40.91 -18.34
C ASN A 206 -23.43 41.31 -16.85
N SER A 207 -22.94 40.49 -15.92
CA SER A 207 -23.01 40.71 -14.46
C SER A 207 -24.46 40.73 -13.93
N THR A 208 -25.23 39.70 -14.27
CA THR A 208 -26.61 39.51 -13.78
C THR A 208 -26.60 38.92 -12.37
N PRO A 209 -27.38 39.45 -11.40
CA PRO A 209 -27.50 38.86 -10.06
C PRO A 209 -27.85 37.37 -10.11
N PHE A 210 -27.17 36.54 -9.32
CA PHE A 210 -27.42 35.10 -9.33
C PHE A 210 -28.84 34.75 -8.84
N THR A 211 -29.41 35.57 -7.97
CA THR A 211 -30.82 35.46 -7.53
C THR A 211 -31.85 35.67 -8.65
N ASP A 212 -31.44 36.20 -9.79
CA ASP A 212 -32.33 36.35 -10.96
C ASP A 212 -32.33 35.09 -11.84
N PHE A 213 -31.48 34.09 -11.54
CA PHE A 213 -31.46 32.83 -12.26
C PHE A 213 -32.65 31.93 -11.80
N PRO A 214 -33.32 31.21 -12.72
CA PRO A 214 -34.33 30.20 -12.41
C PRO A 214 -33.84 29.20 -11.37
N GLY A 215 -34.67 28.94 -10.38
CA GLY A 215 -34.36 28.01 -9.30
C GLY A 215 -33.65 28.66 -8.11
N VAL A 216 -33.08 29.86 -8.26
CA VAL A 216 -32.37 30.54 -7.17
C VAL A 216 -33.35 31.31 -6.28
N GLY A 217 -33.50 30.87 -5.04
CA GLY A 217 -34.23 31.62 -4.00
C GLY A 217 -33.34 32.70 -3.37
N ALA A 218 -33.90 33.87 -3.05
CA ALA A 218 -33.19 34.86 -2.25
C ALA A 218 -33.20 34.46 -0.75
N GLY A 219 -32.04 34.50 -0.10
CA GLY A 219 -31.91 34.28 1.36
C GLY A 219 -31.87 32.82 1.81
N ILE A 220 -31.63 31.88 0.91
CA ILE A 220 -31.31 30.47 1.22
C ILE A 220 -29.78 30.29 1.34
N SER A 221 -29.35 29.36 2.20
CA SER A 221 -27.93 29.07 2.48
C SER A 221 -27.19 28.40 1.32
N GLU A 222 -27.93 27.77 0.40
CA GLU A 222 -27.42 27.23 -0.87
C GLU A 222 -28.25 27.81 -2.02
N GLN A 223 -27.61 28.58 -2.90
CA GLN A 223 -28.22 29.08 -4.12
C GLN A 223 -27.81 28.18 -5.29
N ARG A 224 -28.79 27.69 -6.07
CA ARG A 224 -28.54 26.77 -7.18
C ARG A 224 -29.28 27.16 -8.45
N SER A 225 -28.60 27.08 -9.57
CA SER A 225 -29.19 27.20 -10.92
C SER A 225 -28.65 26.14 -11.84
N THR A 226 -29.50 25.64 -12.75
CA THR A 226 -29.14 24.66 -13.78
C THR A 226 -29.44 25.22 -15.16
N ILE A 227 -28.45 25.19 -16.05
CA ILE A 227 -28.60 25.49 -17.48
C ILE A 227 -28.62 24.17 -18.23
N THR A 228 -29.61 23.92 -19.09
CA THR A 228 -29.68 22.70 -19.90
C THR A 228 -29.64 23.06 -21.38
N PHE A 229 -29.10 22.19 -22.22
CA PHE A 229 -29.12 22.32 -23.67
C PHE A 229 -28.99 20.96 -24.35
N GLN A 230 -29.20 20.92 -25.68
CA GLN A 230 -29.04 19.69 -26.47
C GLN A 230 -27.72 19.69 -27.24
N TYR A 231 -27.15 18.50 -27.45
CA TYR A 231 -25.96 18.30 -28.27
C TYR A 231 -26.18 17.25 -29.37
N THR A 232 -25.30 17.23 -30.36
CA THR A 232 -25.17 16.15 -31.35
C THR A 232 -23.84 15.44 -31.15
N ALA A 233 -23.85 14.11 -31.29
CA ALA A 233 -22.66 13.27 -31.21
C ALA A 233 -22.30 12.71 -32.59
N HIS A 234 -21.01 12.63 -32.90
CA HIS A 234 -20.53 11.98 -34.12
C HIS A 234 -20.86 10.48 -34.14
N GLN A 235 -20.83 9.83 -32.97
CA GLN A 235 -21.25 8.46 -32.77
C GLN A 235 -22.57 8.43 -31.96
N PRO A 236 -23.65 7.84 -32.48
CA PRO A 236 -24.91 7.76 -31.74
C PRO A 236 -24.75 6.96 -30.44
N GLY A 237 -25.33 7.46 -29.34
CA GLY A 237 -25.36 6.76 -28.05
C GLY A 237 -24.15 7.02 -27.15
N THR A 238 -23.24 7.93 -27.52
CA THR A 238 -22.15 8.39 -26.64
C THR A 238 -22.51 9.71 -25.95
N ASN A 239 -21.97 9.93 -24.76
CA ASN A 239 -22.10 11.17 -24.00
C ASN A 239 -20.79 11.98 -24.10
N PRO A 240 -20.85 13.32 -24.21
CA PRO A 240 -19.66 14.15 -24.12
C PRO A 240 -19.14 14.09 -22.70
N ALA A 241 -17.81 14.06 -22.58
CA ALA A 241 -17.17 14.53 -21.37
C ALA A 241 -17.21 16.06 -21.39
N THR A 242 -17.38 16.66 -20.21
CA THR A 242 -17.67 18.09 -20.09
C THR A 242 -16.83 18.73 -19.00
N VAL A 243 -16.41 19.97 -19.24
CA VAL A 243 -15.79 20.82 -18.21
C VAL A 243 -16.50 22.16 -18.24
N SER A 244 -17.17 22.51 -17.14
CA SER A 244 -17.89 23.79 -17.01
C SER A 244 -17.05 24.83 -16.26
N TRP A 245 -17.35 26.11 -16.48
CA TRP A 245 -16.76 27.20 -15.71
C TRP A 245 -17.73 28.37 -15.60
N VAL A 246 -17.53 29.20 -14.58
CA VAL A 246 -18.31 30.42 -14.37
C VAL A 246 -17.39 31.55 -13.92
N THR A 247 -17.57 32.75 -14.48
CA THR A 247 -16.95 33.99 -13.99
C THR A 247 -17.99 34.86 -13.32
N THR A 248 -17.58 35.55 -12.26
CA THR A 248 -18.49 36.26 -11.37
C THR A 248 -17.91 37.57 -10.87
N SER A 249 -18.80 38.42 -10.36
CA SER A 249 -18.46 39.65 -9.64
C SER A 249 -19.41 39.88 -8.47
N GLY A 250 -19.17 40.92 -7.67
CA GLY A 250 -20.02 41.30 -6.54
C GLY A 250 -19.64 40.66 -5.20
N VAL A 251 -18.91 39.54 -5.20
CA VAL A 251 -18.38 38.88 -4.00
C VAL A 251 -16.84 38.89 -4.03
N THR A 252 -16.21 39.28 -2.93
CA THR A 252 -14.74 39.31 -2.85
C THR A 252 -14.21 37.89 -2.67
N GLY A 253 -13.18 37.51 -3.42
CA GLY A 253 -12.59 36.17 -3.36
C GLY A 253 -13.27 35.12 -4.23
N VAL A 254 -14.43 35.44 -4.81
CA VAL A 254 -15.17 34.56 -5.73
C VAL A 254 -15.25 35.27 -7.09
N SER A 255 -14.19 35.17 -7.88
CA SER A 255 -14.11 35.81 -9.21
C SER A 255 -14.40 34.85 -10.36
N TYR A 256 -14.06 33.57 -10.19
CA TYR A 256 -14.45 32.49 -11.09
C TYR A 256 -14.28 31.16 -10.38
N THR A 257 -14.87 30.11 -10.95
CA THR A 257 -14.62 28.71 -10.58
C THR A 257 -14.77 27.85 -11.85
N TRP A 258 -14.27 26.62 -11.80
CA TRP A 258 -14.43 25.64 -12.86
C TRP A 258 -14.67 24.26 -12.28
N ASP A 259 -15.11 23.36 -13.16
CA ASP A 259 -15.23 21.94 -12.91
C ASP A 259 -13.84 21.32 -12.83
N ALA A 260 -13.21 21.44 -11.65
CA ALA A 260 -11.88 20.88 -11.37
C ALA A 260 -11.90 19.35 -11.18
N ASP A 261 -13.10 18.77 -11.14
CA ASP A 261 -13.37 17.35 -10.96
C ASP A 261 -13.15 16.62 -12.29
N SER A 262 -13.48 17.29 -13.40
CA SER A 262 -13.15 16.82 -14.74
C SER A 262 -11.82 17.41 -15.22
N ARG A 263 -10.75 16.62 -15.13
CA ARG A 263 -9.42 17.02 -15.62
C ARG A 263 -9.15 16.46 -17.00
N VAL A 264 -8.69 17.34 -17.90
CA VAL A 264 -8.30 16.98 -19.25
C VAL A 264 -6.78 16.86 -19.30
N TYR A 265 -6.29 15.68 -19.66
CA TYR A 265 -4.88 15.35 -19.83
C TYR A 265 -4.54 15.37 -21.30
N HIS A 266 -3.47 16.06 -21.67
CA HIS A 266 -2.83 15.92 -22.96
C HIS A 266 -1.60 15.04 -22.79
N ILE A 267 -1.63 13.86 -23.41
CA ILE A 267 -0.61 12.82 -23.28
C ILE A 267 0.12 12.72 -24.62
N THR A 268 1.44 12.72 -24.59
CA THR A 268 2.29 12.50 -25.76
C THR A 268 3.29 11.39 -25.46
N SER A 269 3.30 10.33 -26.25
CA SER A 269 4.25 9.21 -26.14
C SER A 269 5.14 9.14 -27.38
N VAL A 270 6.46 9.04 -27.17
CA VAL A 270 7.48 9.09 -28.21
C VAL A 270 8.40 7.88 -28.13
N ALA A 271 8.51 7.15 -29.25
CA ALA A 271 9.47 6.05 -29.42
C ALA A 271 10.28 6.26 -30.72
N ASP A 272 11.60 6.49 -30.59
CA ASP A 272 12.57 6.63 -31.70
C ASP A 272 12.13 7.57 -32.86
N GLY A 273 11.30 8.56 -32.55
CA GLY A 273 10.80 9.58 -33.49
C GLY A 273 9.39 9.34 -34.05
N THR A 274 8.70 8.27 -33.63
CA THR A 274 7.25 8.15 -33.79
C THR A 274 6.57 8.72 -32.54
N MET A 275 5.62 9.62 -32.75
CA MET A 275 4.88 10.31 -31.67
C MET A 275 3.39 9.99 -31.82
N VAL A 276 2.77 9.59 -30.71
CA VAL A 276 1.32 9.43 -30.59
C VAL A 276 0.85 10.41 -29.51
N GLU A 277 -0.23 11.14 -29.79
CA GLU A 277 -0.84 12.09 -28.86
C GLU A 277 -2.30 11.69 -28.58
N SER A 278 -2.78 11.94 -27.36
CA SER A 278 -4.17 11.74 -26.99
C SER A 278 -4.63 12.75 -25.94
N TYR A 279 -5.92 13.08 -25.98
CA TYR A 279 -6.59 13.92 -25.01
C TYR A 279 -7.57 13.05 -24.24
N ASN A 280 -7.31 12.84 -22.96
CA ASN A 280 -8.13 11.99 -22.10
C ASN A 280 -8.65 12.78 -20.92
N ILE A 281 -9.78 12.33 -20.39
CA ILE A 281 -10.46 13.03 -19.32
C ILE A 281 -10.60 12.06 -18.18
N LYS A 282 -10.10 12.44 -17.03
CA LYS A 282 -10.42 11.76 -15.78
C LYS A 282 -11.39 12.65 -15.04
N SER A 283 -12.58 12.11 -14.79
CA SER A 283 -13.51 12.71 -13.86
C SER A 283 -13.24 12.09 -12.51
N GLU A 284 -12.57 12.84 -11.64
CA GLU A 284 -12.41 12.54 -10.23
C GLU A 284 -13.46 13.35 -9.50
N ILE A 285 -14.36 12.69 -8.81
CA ILE A 285 -15.30 13.42 -7.98
C ILE A 285 -14.50 14.05 -6.85
N ARG A 286 -14.65 15.37 -6.65
CA ARG A 286 -13.98 16.10 -5.56
C ARG A 286 -14.14 15.32 -4.26
N LYS A 287 -13.24 15.52 -3.29
CA LYS A 287 -13.45 15.24 -1.85
C LYS A 287 -14.68 15.99 -1.25
N LEU A 288 -15.66 16.40 -2.07
CA LEU A 288 -16.94 17.00 -1.69
C LEU A 288 -18.09 16.10 -2.16
N GLY A 289 -18.26 14.98 -1.45
CA GLY A 289 -19.58 14.39 -1.16
C GLY A 289 -20.58 14.33 -2.32
N SER A 290 -20.23 13.74 -3.46
CA SER A 290 -21.29 13.37 -4.40
C SER A 290 -22.09 12.23 -3.80
N ALA A 291 -23.39 12.44 -3.60
CA ALA A 291 -24.23 11.41 -3.08
C ALA A 291 -24.84 10.59 -4.22
N PHE A 292 -24.78 9.27 -4.16
CA PHE A 292 -25.45 8.38 -5.10
C PHE A 292 -26.79 7.92 -4.51
N SER A 293 -27.80 7.64 -5.35
CA SER A 293 -29.09 7.11 -4.88
C SER A 293 -28.91 5.65 -4.46
N GLY A 294 -28.52 5.43 -3.21
CA GLY A 294 -28.01 4.15 -2.73
C GLY A 294 -27.75 4.11 -1.22
N ASP A 295 -27.11 3.05 -0.76
CA ASP A 295 -26.62 2.87 0.60
C ASP A 295 -25.49 1.81 0.58
N TYR A 296 -24.98 1.43 1.75
CA TYR A 296 -24.05 0.32 1.89
C TYR A 296 -24.46 -0.67 2.98
N ARG A 297 -23.85 -1.86 2.96
CA ARG A 297 -23.87 -2.86 4.02
C ARG A 297 -22.47 -3.42 4.24
N ALA A 298 -21.97 -3.31 5.46
CA ALA A 298 -20.84 -4.09 5.93
C ALA A 298 -21.37 -5.28 6.73
N ILE A 299 -20.81 -6.47 6.50
CA ILE A 299 -21.02 -7.67 7.30
C ILE A 299 -19.68 -8.36 7.44
N GLY A 300 -19.50 -9.20 8.45
CA GLY A 300 -18.32 -10.05 8.54
C GLY A 300 -18.58 -11.25 9.42
N ASN A 301 -17.52 -12.00 9.70
CA ASN A 301 -17.55 -13.00 10.76
C ASN A 301 -16.12 -13.36 11.18
N SER A 302 -15.98 -13.81 12.43
CA SER A 302 -14.75 -14.44 12.91
C SER A 302 -14.53 -15.78 12.20
N LEU A 303 -13.28 -16.13 11.98
CA LEU A 303 -12.82 -17.46 11.59
C LEU A 303 -12.15 -18.18 12.77
N MET A 304 -12.20 -17.62 13.96
CA MET A 304 -11.71 -18.28 15.16
C MET A 304 -12.82 -18.55 16.17
N LEU A 305 -12.57 -19.53 17.04
CA LEU A 305 -13.39 -19.79 18.21
C LEU A 305 -12.47 -19.89 19.43
N ASP A 306 -12.92 -19.26 20.51
CA ASP A 306 -12.50 -19.66 21.84
C ASP A 306 -13.42 -20.81 22.31
N LEU A 307 -12.83 -21.96 22.61
CA LEU A 307 -13.55 -23.13 23.12
C LEU A 307 -13.16 -23.49 24.56
N ASN A 308 -12.09 -22.92 25.10
CA ASN A 308 -11.54 -23.27 26.40
C ASN A 308 -11.58 -22.07 27.34
N TRP A 309 -12.07 -22.29 28.56
CA TRP A 309 -11.98 -21.25 29.57
C TRP A 309 -10.56 -21.20 30.12
N ASP A 310 -9.78 -20.23 29.67
CA ASP A 310 -8.43 -19.99 30.16
C ASP A 310 -8.40 -18.94 31.27
N TRP A 311 -7.44 -19.08 32.19
CA TRP A 311 -7.38 -18.26 33.41
C TRP A 311 -6.69 -16.89 33.19
N GLY A 312 -6.30 -16.59 31.94
CA GLY A 312 -5.53 -15.40 31.55
C GLY A 312 -6.20 -14.45 30.55
N GLY A 313 -7.31 -14.86 29.93
CA GLY A 313 -7.94 -14.16 28.79
C GLY A 313 -8.46 -15.20 27.78
N PRO A 314 -9.27 -14.82 26.78
CA PRO A 314 -9.77 -15.75 25.77
C PRO A 314 -8.66 -16.08 24.75
N GLN A 315 -8.06 -17.26 24.86
CA GLN A 315 -7.11 -17.76 23.85
C GLN A 315 -7.90 -18.37 22.69
N ARG A 316 -7.63 -17.92 21.47
CA ARG A 316 -8.32 -18.44 20.28
C ARG A 316 -7.69 -19.77 19.86
N ASP A 317 -8.26 -20.86 20.33
CA ASP A 317 -7.69 -22.21 20.15
C ASP A 317 -8.09 -22.92 18.85
N THR A 318 -9.00 -22.36 18.06
CA THR A 318 -9.56 -23.07 16.90
C THR A 318 -9.80 -22.16 15.72
N LEU A 319 -8.99 -22.34 14.67
CA LEU A 319 -9.22 -21.80 13.34
C LEU A 319 -10.28 -22.62 12.59
N LEU A 320 -11.35 -21.96 12.18
CA LEU A 320 -12.45 -22.50 11.39
C LEU A 320 -12.04 -22.62 9.93
N ALA A 321 -12.42 -23.74 9.30
CA ALA A 321 -12.22 -23.91 7.87
C ALA A 321 -12.98 -22.87 7.01
N GLU A 322 -14.13 -22.41 7.52
CA GLU A 322 -14.94 -21.33 6.94
C GLU A 322 -15.97 -20.80 7.95
N SER A 323 -16.40 -19.55 7.78
CA SER A 323 -17.51 -18.94 8.52
C SER A 323 -18.42 -18.13 7.58
N SER A 324 -19.64 -17.82 8.01
CA SER A 324 -20.68 -17.26 7.14
C SER A 324 -21.43 -16.08 7.75
N ALA A 325 -21.81 -15.10 6.93
CA ALA A 325 -22.71 -14.01 7.30
C ALA A 325 -23.80 -13.80 6.24
N THR A 326 -24.98 -13.31 6.65
CA THR A 326 -26.14 -13.20 5.76
C THR A 326 -26.64 -11.76 5.64
N ILE A 327 -26.78 -11.29 4.40
CA ILE A 327 -27.48 -10.04 4.07
C ILE A 327 -28.87 -10.38 3.52
N SER A 328 -29.90 -9.81 4.14
CA SER A 328 -31.30 -10.01 3.73
C SER A 328 -32.14 -8.74 3.66
N ASN A 329 -31.55 -7.58 3.95
CA ASN A 329 -32.23 -6.31 4.13
C ASN A 329 -31.85 -5.24 3.09
N ILE A 330 -31.14 -5.59 2.00
CA ILE A 330 -30.97 -4.69 0.86
C ILE A 330 -32.28 -4.67 0.05
N PRO A 331 -32.82 -3.49 -0.34
CA PRO A 331 -34.05 -3.42 -1.13
C PRO A 331 -34.01 -4.30 -2.38
N ALA A 332 -35.09 -5.06 -2.64
CA ALA A 332 -35.11 -5.98 -3.79
C ALA A 332 -34.92 -5.30 -5.14
N ASN A 333 -35.26 -4.00 -5.25
CA ASN A 333 -35.09 -3.20 -6.45
C ASN A 333 -33.71 -2.50 -6.54
N ALA A 334 -32.79 -2.81 -5.61
CA ALA A 334 -31.44 -2.28 -5.60
C ALA A 334 -30.54 -3.01 -6.60
N GLN A 335 -29.43 -2.37 -6.98
CA GLN A 335 -28.38 -2.93 -7.83
C GLN A 335 -27.02 -2.70 -7.17
N VAL A 336 -26.23 -3.75 -7.02
CA VAL A 336 -24.86 -3.65 -6.51
C VAL A 336 -24.03 -2.74 -7.40
N ALA A 337 -23.50 -1.68 -6.78
CA ALA A 337 -22.60 -0.69 -7.35
C ALA A 337 -21.14 -1.15 -7.21
N ALA A 338 -20.78 -1.66 -6.03
CA ALA A 338 -19.47 -2.18 -5.71
C ALA A 338 -19.58 -3.22 -4.58
N ALA A 339 -18.62 -4.14 -4.49
CA ALA A 339 -18.49 -5.04 -3.35
C ALA A 339 -17.01 -5.34 -3.05
N TYR A 340 -16.59 -5.15 -1.80
CA TYR A 340 -15.21 -5.33 -1.35
C TYR A 340 -15.12 -6.37 -0.26
N LEU A 341 -14.22 -7.34 -0.44
CA LEU A 341 -13.92 -8.34 0.55
C LEU A 341 -12.57 -8.03 1.21
N TYR A 342 -12.58 -7.97 2.54
CA TYR A 342 -11.41 -7.89 3.39
C TYR A 342 -11.29 -9.18 4.20
N TRP A 343 -10.07 -9.70 4.37
CA TRP A 343 -9.77 -10.76 5.35
C TRP A 343 -8.44 -10.46 6.02
N SER A 344 -8.30 -10.92 7.26
CA SER A 344 -7.16 -10.59 8.11
C SER A 344 -6.91 -11.74 9.08
N GLY A 345 -5.65 -11.91 9.47
CA GLY A 345 -5.23 -12.90 10.45
C GLY A 345 -3.94 -12.51 11.14
N TRP A 346 -3.67 -13.18 12.26
CA TRP A 346 -2.43 -13.07 13.03
C TRP A 346 -1.58 -14.32 12.90
N TYR A 347 -0.28 -14.14 12.97
CA TYR A 347 0.71 -15.21 13.02
C TYR A 347 1.66 -14.99 14.19
N GLU A 348 2.03 -16.09 14.83
CA GLU A 348 3.05 -16.14 15.85
C GLU A 348 4.41 -15.95 15.16
N GLY A 349 4.86 -14.71 15.15
CA GLY A 349 6.25 -14.37 14.87
C GLY A 349 7.00 -14.50 16.18
N GLY A 350 7.98 -15.41 16.23
CA GLY A 350 8.74 -15.63 17.45
C GLY A 350 9.32 -14.32 17.98
N ASP A 351 9.29 -14.14 19.29
CA ASP A 351 9.79 -12.99 20.08
C ASP A 351 11.25 -12.56 19.77
N GLU A 352 11.92 -13.18 18.80
CA GLU A 352 13.32 -12.96 18.42
C GLU A 352 13.53 -12.60 16.94
N ASP A 353 12.49 -12.57 16.10
CA ASP A 353 12.69 -12.59 14.63
C ASP A 353 12.72 -11.22 13.91
N VAL A 354 12.46 -10.10 14.59
CA VAL A 354 12.37 -8.79 13.89
C VAL A 354 13.74 -8.12 13.68
N ALA A 355 14.80 -8.71 14.25
CA ALA A 355 16.21 -8.38 13.95
C ALA A 355 16.95 -9.52 13.20
N SER A 356 16.31 -10.69 13.07
CA SER A 356 16.95 -11.88 12.51
C SER A 356 16.70 -11.87 11.00
N GLY A 357 17.77 -11.61 10.24
CA GLY A 357 17.73 -11.69 8.78
C GLY A 357 17.23 -13.05 8.29
N GLN A 358 17.14 -13.24 6.97
CA GLN A 358 16.69 -14.51 6.39
C GLN A 358 17.32 -15.74 7.08
N ILE A 359 16.51 -16.52 7.82
CA ILE A 359 16.96 -17.75 8.45
C ILE A 359 17.40 -18.73 7.35
N LEU A 360 18.69 -19.06 7.37
CA LEU A 360 19.32 -19.97 6.41
C LEU A 360 19.31 -21.41 6.91
N TRP A 361 19.31 -21.58 8.24
CA TRP A 361 19.28 -22.87 8.91
C TRP A 361 18.96 -22.69 10.39
N GLU A 362 18.15 -23.60 10.94
CA GLU A 362 17.76 -23.67 12.35
C GLU A 362 17.94 -25.11 12.89
N GLU A 363 18.09 -25.22 14.21
CA GLU A 363 18.15 -26.48 14.96
C GLU A 363 17.69 -26.26 16.40
N ASP A 364 16.59 -26.93 16.76
CA ASP A 364 15.94 -26.92 18.08
C ASP A 364 16.62 -27.83 19.12
N CYS A 365 17.76 -28.43 18.76
CA CYS A 365 18.55 -29.35 19.57
C CYS A 365 17.79 -30.58 20.13
N SER A 366 16.57 -30.84 19.69
CA SER A 366 15.72 -31.91 20.21
C SER A 366 16.18 -33.29 19.76
N ASN A 367 17.03 -33.37 18.74
CA ASN A 367 17.52 -34.62 18.18
C ASN A 367 18.88 -34.47 17.46
N MET A 368 19.71 -35.53 17.50
CA MET A 368 21.05 -35.53 16.89
C MET A 368 21.08 -35.95 15.42
N SER A 369 19.98 -35.83 14.65
CA SER A 369 19.88 -36.45 13.32
C SER A 369 20.82 -35.84 12.27
N ASP A 370 21.11 -34.54 12.43
CA ASP A 370 21.98 -33.73 11.59
C ASP A 370 23.42 -33.62 12.10
N TRP A 371 23.76 -34.37 13.15
CA TRP A 371 25.07 -34.29 13.79
C TRP A 371 25.82 -35.63 13.76
N ASN A 372 27.11 -35.55 13.45
CA ASN A 372 28.08 -36.63 13.57
C ASN A 372 28.95 -36.40 14.81
N GLY A 373 29.45 -37.47 15.42
CA GLY A 373 30.40 -37.34 16.53
C GLY A 373 29.74 -37.26 17.92
N ALA A 374 28.44 -37.51 18.03
CA ALA A 374 27.78 -37.81 19.31
C ALA A 374 28.25 -39.16 19.89
N GLY A 375 29.55 -39.27 20.17
CA GLY A 375 30.10 -40.31 21.02
C GLY A 375 29.44 -40.25 22.41
N PRO A 376 29.97 -40.96 23.41
CA PRO A 376 29.44 -40.87 24.77
C PRO A 376 29.46 -39.45 25.38
N ASP A 377 30.09 -38.48 24.71
CA ASP A 377 30.27 -37.12 25.24
C ASP A 377 29.16 -36.13 24.88
N TRP A 378 28.28 -36.48 23.93
CA TRP A 378 27.15 -35.62 23.55
C TRP A 378 25.86 -36.41 23.56
N SER A 379 24.82 -35.85 24.15
CA SER A 379 23.49 -36.45 24.26
C SER A 379 22.40 -35.38 24.15
N VAL A 380 21.16 -35.79 23.94
CA VAL A 380 20.00 -34.91 24.10
C VAL A 380 19.43 -35.11 25.50
N ASP A 381 19.20 -34.02 26.23
CA ASP A 381 18.55 -34.02 27.54
C ASP A 381 17.61 -32.81 27.64
N SER A 382 16.37 -33.04 28.07
CA SER A 382 15.33 -32.00 28.20
C SER A 382 15.00 -31.13 26.97
N GLY A 383 15.50 -31.47 25.77
CA GLY A 383 15.31 -30.65 24.56
C GLY A 383 16.63 -30.10 24.01
N GLU A 384 17.69 -30.14 24.80
CA GLU A 384 18.97 -29.48 24.49
C GLU A 384 20.07 -30.48 24.13
N PHE A 385 21.09 -30.00 23.41
CA PHE A 385 22.34 -30.73 23.23
C PHE A 385 23.24 -30.59 24.45
N ARG A 386 23.38 -31.67 25.20
CA ARG A 386 24.19 -31.73 26.41
C ARG A 386 25.56 -32.37 26.16
N GLY A 387 26.62 -31.63 26.43
CA GLY A 387 28.02 -32.04 26.33
C GLY A 387 28.65 -32.36 27.69
N HIS A 388 29.32 -33.50 27.81
CA HIS A 388 30.12 -33.89 28.99
C HIS A 388 31.17 -34.95 28.62
N HIS A 389 32.43 -34.77 29.02
CA HIS A 389 33.50 -35.62 28.55
C HIS A 389 33.68 -36.93 29.35
N ASN A 390 33.31 -38.05 28.75
CA ASN A 390 33.53 -39.41 29.29
C ASN A 390 34.31 -40.35 28.35
N GLY A 391 34.57 -39.91 27.11
CA GLY A 391 35.05 -40.70 25.99
C GLY A 391 36.51 -40.48 25.62
N GLY A 392 36.86 -40.89 24.40
CA GLY A 392 38.15 -40.57 23.79
C GLY A 392 38.15 -39.18 23.16
N GLU A 393 39.33 -38.70 22.73
CA GLU A 393 39.45 -37.38 22.09
C GLU A 393 38.54 -37.17 20.87
N SER A 394 38.21 -38.24 20.13
CA SER A 394 37.29 -38.17 19.00
C SER A 394 35.84 -37.91 19.41
N ASP A 395 35.47 -38.21 20.66
CA ASP A 395 34.10 -38.14 21.15
C ASP A 395 33.74 -36.71 21.59
N ARG A 396 34.75 -35.88 21.90
CA ARG A 396 34.61 -34.48 22.28
C ARG A 396 34.00 -33.58 21.20
N TYR A 397 33.94 -34.03 19.95
CA TYR A 397 33.51 -33.22 18.81
C TYR A 397 32.06 -33.51 18.43
N LEU A 398 31.23 -32.46 18.40
CA LEU A 398 29.90 -32.50 17.80
C LEU A 398 29.96 -31.78 16.44
N THR A 399 29.83 -32.50 15.33
CA THR A 399 30.11 -31.98 13.98
C THR A 399 28.89 -32.09 13.08
N LYS A 400 28.51 -30.98 12.42
CA LYS A 400 27.39 -30.99 11.48
C LYS A 400 27.64 -31.97 10.33
N LYS A 401 26.63 -32.78 10.01
CA LYS A 401 26.73 -33.91 9.09
C LYS A 401 26.72 -33.46 7.63
N THR A 402 25.76 -32.62 7.28
CA THR A 402 25.57 -32.05 5.95
C THR A 402 26.21 -30.67 5.87
N SER A 403 26.74 -30.32 4.69
CA SER A 403 27.13 -28.94 4.43
C SER A 403 25.89 -28.06 4.27
N LEU A 404 25.99 -26.79 4.65
CA LEU A 404 25.01 -25.75 4.34
C LEU A 404 25.57 -24.92 3.18
N ASP A 405 24.73 -24.57 2.20
CA ASP A 405 25.14 -23.71 1.09
C ASP A 405 24.94 -22.25 1.45
N LEU A 406 26.05 -21.57 1.78
CA LEU A 406 26.06 -20.14 2.09
C LEU A 406 26.62 -19.30 0.93
N SER A 407 26.82 -19.88 -0.25
CA SER A 407 27.54 -19.21 -1.34
C SER A 407 26.76 -18.06 -2.01
N ALA A 408 25.44 -18.05 -1.87
CA ALA A 408 24.58 -16.98 -2.37
C ALA A 408 24.77 -15.68 -1.57
N TYR A 409 25.15 -15.79 -0.29
CA TYR A 409 25.26 -14.67 0.65
C TYR A 409 26.68 -14.09 0.68
N ALA A 410 27.47 -14.31 -0.38
CA ALA A 410 28.83 -13.82 -0.51
C ALA A 410 28.83 -12.30 -0.73
N GLY A 411 28.62 -11.54 0.34
CA GLY A 411 28.40 -10.10 0.31
C GLY A 411 27.61 -9.60 1.53
N ASP A 412 26.83 -10.50 2.14
CA ASP A 412 25.93 -10.19 3.25
C ASP A 412 26.59 -10.50 4.61
N GLU A 413 26.01 -9.97 5.68
CA GLU A 413 26.37 -10.36 7.04
C GLU A 413 25.58 -11.61 7.44
N VAL A 414 26.28 -12.72 7.62
CA VAL A 414 25.70 -14.00 8.04
C VAL A 414 26.12 -14.28 9.47
N THR A 415 25.16 -14.39 10.38
CA THR A 415 25.39 -14.61 11.81
C THR A 415 25.03 -16.03 12.18
N LEU A 416 25.84 -16.62 13.05
CA LEU A 416 25.58 -17.88 13.73
C LEU A 416 25.28 -17.58 15.20
N SER A 417 24.14 -18.01 15.72
CA SER A 417 23.73 -17.85 17.11
C SER A 417 23.26 -19.15 17.74
N TRP A 418 23.25 -19.20 19.07
CA TRP A 418 22.63 -20.26 19.88
C TRP A 418 22.46 -19.85 21.34
N GLU A 419 21.58 -20.56 22.05
CA GLU A 419 21.46 -20.53 23.50
C GLU A 419 22.40 -21.54 24.16
N GLN A 420 22.91 -21.20 25.33
CA GLN A 420 23.82 -22.06 26.07
C GLN A 420 23.68 -21.92 27.58
N ASP A 421 23.91 -23.01 28.28
CA ASP A 421 23.97 -23.04 29.74
C ASP A 421 25.06 -24.00 30.23
N GLU A 422 25.37 -23.92 31.52
CA GLU A 422 26.17 -24.91 32.23
C GLU A 422 25.39 -25.57 33.36
N SER A 423 25.78 -26.79 33.69
CA SER A 423 25.45 -27.35 34.99
C SER A 423 26.69 -27.95 35.61
N GLY A 424 26.91 -27.62 36.89
CA GLY A 424 27.99 -28.20 37.67
C GLY A 424 28.81 -27.15 38.42
N TRP A 425 30.09 -27.44 38.55
CA TRP A 425 31.13 -26.50 38.94
C TRP A 425 32.25 -26.70 37.94
N LEU A 426 32.23 -25.92 36.87
CA LEU A 426 33.25 -25.93 35.84
C LEU A 426 34.56 -25.40 36.41
N GLU A 427 35.65 -25.97 35.93
CA GLU A 427 36.99 -25.57 36.34
C GLU A 427 37.47 -24.42 35.47
N SER A 428 38.38 -23.61 36.00
CA SER A 428 38.89 -22.42 35.27
C SER A 428 39.57 -22.72 33.92
N ASP A 429 39.82 -23.99 33.60
CA ASP A 429 40.33 -24.45 32.31
C ASP A 429 39.31 -25.19 31.43
N ASP A 430 38.08 -25.45 31.90
CA ASP A 430 36.98 -25.97 31.10
C ASP A 430 36.48 -24.93 30.11
N ARG A 431 36.31 -25.35 28.85
CA ARG A 431 35.95 -24.48 27.73
C ARG A 431 35.12 -25.19 26.69
N LEU A 432 34.10 -24.50 26.22
CA LEU A 432 33.45 -24.82 24.97
C LEU A 432 34.13 -24.05 23.84
N TYR A 433 34.45 -24.76 22.76
CA TYR A 433 34.94 -24.18 21.52
C TYR A 433 34.05 -24.54 20.35
N PHE A 434 34.08 -23.72 19.30
CA PHE A 434 33.60 -24.10 17.99
C PHE A 434 34.63 -23.87 16.88
N SER A 435 34.37 -24.40 15.69
CA SER A 435 35.20 -24.19 14.50
C SER A 435 34.36 -24.24 13.23
N LEU A 436 34.82 -23.52 12.21
CA LEU A 436 34.17 -23.40 10.91
C LEU A 436 34.98 -24.10 9.81
N SER A 437 34.29 -24.59 8.80
CA SER A 437 34.88 -25.24 7.62
C SER A 437 34.23 -24.69 6.36
N SER A 438 35.03 -24.37 5.33
CA SER A 438 34.54 -23.93 4.01
C SER A 438 34.62 -25.01 2.92
N ASP A 439 35.04 -26.23 3.27
CA ASP A 439 35.34 -27.32 2.33
C ASP A 439 34.69 -28.66 2.74
N GLY A 440 33.56 -28.62 3.43
CA GLY A 440 32.77 -29.80 3.80
C GLY A 440 33.35 -30.62 4.95
N GLY A 441 34.26 -30.03 5.72
CA GLY A 441 34.89 -30.58 6.92
C GLY A 441 36.25 -31.23 6.67
N ASN A 442 36.88 -30.97 5.51
CA ASN A 442 38.23 -31.46 5.20
C ASN A 442 39.29 -30.64 5.94
N THR A 443 39.07 -29.34 6.09
CA THR A 443 39.86 -28.44 6.92
C THR A 443 38.96 -27.61 7.83
N TRP A 444 39.51 -27.20 8.97
CA TRP A 444 38.77 -26.45 10.00
C TRP A 444 39.57 -25.22 10.41
N SER A 445 38.87 -24.16 10.82
CA SER A 445 39.44 -22.97 11.44
C SER A 445 40.21 -23.33 12.72
N SER A 446 40.92 -22.35 13.28
CA SER A 446 41.30 -22.44 14.69
C SER A 446 40.06 -22.53 15.58
N ASN A 447 40.21 -23.16 16.75
CA ASN A 447 39.17 -23.17 17.76
C ASN A 447 38.86 -21.73 18.21
N ILE A 448 37.58 -21.37 18.19
CA ILE A 448 37.05 -20.10 18.68
C ILE A 448 36.42 -20.40 20.04
N GLU A 449 36.86 -19.71 21.08
CA GLU A 449 36.38 -19.91 22.46
C GLU A 449 34.99 -19.31 22.60
N VAL A 450 34.03 -20.12 23.06
CA VAL A 450 32.65 -19.70 23.30
C VAL A 450 32.56 -19.12 24.71
N PHE A 451 32.89 -19.95 25.70
CA PHE A 451 33.02 -19.54 27.10
C PHE A 451 34.09 -20.37 27.80
N ARG A 452 34.41 -19.95 29.02
CA ARG A 452 35.33 -20.61 29.94
C ARG A 452 34.82 -20.41 31.36
N ASP A 453 35.00 -21.41 32.21
CA ASP A 453 34.62 -21.37 33.63
C ASP A 453 33.09 -21.32 33.84
N ASP A 454 32.65 -21.26 35.10
CA ASP A 454 31.24 -21.17 35.49
C ASP A 454 30.53 -19.91 34.94
N ASN A 455 29.19 -19.98 34.83
CA ASN A 455 28.29 -18.88 34.46
C ASN A 455 28.54 -18.28 33.06
N PRO A 456 28.39 -19.07 31.98
CA PRO A 456 28.42 -18.55 30.62
C PRO A 456 27.26 -17.55 30.39
N PRO A 457 27.37 -16.65 29.40
CA PRO A 457 26.22 -15.92 28.88
C PRO A 457 25.16 -16.88 28.37
N ALA A 458 23.88 -16.56 28.57
CA ALA A 458 22.74 -17.38 28.16
C ALA A 458 22.66 -17.59 26.63
N SER A 459 23.20 -16.67 25.85
CA SER A 459 23.27 -16.75 24.39
C SER A 459 24.68 -16.46 23.88
N PHE A 460 24.95 -16.91 22.65
CA PHE A 460 26.18 -16.62 21.94
C PHE A 460 25.89 -16.31 20.48
N SER A 461 26.55 -15.29 19.92
CA SER A 461 26.47 -14.93 18.51
C SER A 461 27.86 -14.74 17.89
N TYR A 462 27.96 -15.00 16.58
CA TYR A 462 29.20 -14.86 15.83
C TYR A 462 28.97 -14.62 14.33
N THR A 463 29.44 -13.48 13.83
CA THR A 463 29.45 -13.18 12.39
C THR A 463 30.40 -14.12 11.64
N ILE A 464 29.86 -14.91 10.72
CA ILE A 464 30.60 -15.86 9.88
C ILE A 464 31.48 -15.08 8.89
N PRO A 465 32.82 -15.20 8.95
CA PRO A 465 33.69 -14.46 8.03
C PRO A 465 33.45 -14.86 6.58
N ALA A 466 33.46 -13.89 5.66
CA ALA A 466 33.17 -14.07 4.23
C ALA A 466 33.88 -15.27 3.54
N MET A 467 35.08 -15.66 4.01
CA MET A 467 35.81 -16.82 3.49
C MET A 467 35.17 -18.19 3.80
N TYR A 468 34.18 -18.23 4.70
CA TYR A 468 33.40 -19.40 5.08
C TYR A 468 32.00 -19.42 4.43
N LEU A 469 31.59 -18.36 3.74
CA LEU A 469 30.34 -18.28 2.99
C LEU A 469 30.47 -19.05 1.66
N THR A 470 30.44 -20.38 1.77
CA THR A 470 30.64 -21.29 0.63
C THR A 470 29.51 -22.32 0.56
N ALA A 471 29.42 -23.01 -0.58
CA ALA A 471 28.46 -24.11 -0.78
C ALA A 471 28.70 -25.32 0.13
N ASP A 472 29.85 -25.33 0.82
CA ASP A 472 30.35 -26.45 1.61
C ASP A 472 30.59 -26.06 3.08
N PHE A 473 29.86 -25.06 3.59
CA PHE A 473 30.00 -24.60 4.97
C PHE A 473 29.66 -25.70 5.97
N LYS A 474 30.46 -25.82 7.05
CA LYS A 474 30.17 -26.66 8.21
C LYS A 474 30.64 -26.04 9.52
N LEU A 475 29.91 -26.40 10.58
CA LEU A 475 30.18 -26.09 11.98
C LEU A 475 30.53 -27.36 12.77
N ARG A 476 31.37 -27.20 13.80
CA ARG A 476 31.54 -28.20 14.86
C ARG A 476 31.82 -27.54 16.21
N PHE A 477 31.40 -28.20 17.28
CA PHE A 477 31.75 -27.89 18.66
C PHE A 477 32.83 -28.84 19.18
N TYR A 478 33.55 -28.41 20.20
CA TYR A 478 34.61 -29.15 20.87
C TYR A 478 34.62 -28.85 22.36
N LEU A 479 34.45 -29.90 23.17
CA LEU A 479 34.60 -29.84 24.63
C LEU A 479 36.08 -29.92 24.99
N TYR A 480 36.62 -28.92 25.67
CA TYR A 480 37.92 -28.99 26.31
C TYR A 480 37.74 -28.99 27.82
N GLY A 481 38.12 -30.09 28.47
CA GLY A 481 37.76 -30.33 29.88
C GLY A 481 36.45 -31.11 30.02
N PHE A 482 35.61 -30.76 31.01
CA PHE A 482 34.28 -31.34 31.32
C PHE A 482 34.32 -32.82 31.73
N ALA A 483 35.39 -33.27 32.38
CA ALA A 483 35.61 -34.69 32.69
C ALA A 483 35.12 -35.08 34.09
N ASP A 484 34.86 -34.10 34.94
CA ASP A 484 34.52 -34.33 36.33
C ASP A 484 33.01 -34.52 36.49
N ILE A 485 32.64 -35.19 37.59
CA ILE A 485 31.24 -35.64 37.78
C ILE A 485 30.37 -34.41 38.00
N GLY A 486 29.43 -34.21 37.08
CA GLY A 486 28.43 -33.17 37.21
C GLY A 486 28.67 -31.95 36.34
N GLU A 487 29.74 -31.93 35.53
CA GLU A 487 30.07 -30.83 34.61
C GLU A 487 29.43 -31.07 33.24
N TYR A 488 28.58 -30.15 32.82
CA TYR A 488 27.94 -30.20 31.51
C TYR A 488 27.85 -28.81 30.91
N CYS A 489 27.90 -28.74 29.59
CA CYS A 489 27.36 -27.61 28.84
C CYS A 489 26.09 -28.04 28.09
N SER A 490 25.16 -27.12 27.93
CA SER A 490 23.98 -27.26 27.11
C SER A 490 24.05 -26.28 25.93
N LEU A 491 23.50 -26.70 24.78
CA LEU A 491 23.29 -25.87 23.60
C LEU A 491 21.86 -26.05 23.15
N ASP A 492 21.18 -24.94 22.85
CA ASP A 492 19.83 -24.90 22.33
C ASP A 492 19.67 -23.86 21.23
N ASN A 493 18.56 -23.92 20.48
CA ASN A 493 18.10 -22.90 19.52
C ASN A 493 19.24 -22.36 18.62
N MET A 494 19.92 -23.26 17.90
CA MET A 494 21.01 -22.87 17.01
C MET A 494 20.46 -22.33 15.68
N THR A 495 20.85 -21.11 15.32
CA THR A 495 20.39 -20.45 14.09
C THR A 495 21.56 -19.91 13.27
N ILE A 496 21.46 -20.02 11.95
CA ILE A 496 22.27 -19.26 11.00
C ILE A 496 21.32 -18.41 10.17
N PHE A 497 21.49 -17.10 10.20
CA PHE A 497 20.67 -16.16 9.47
C PHE A 497 21.52 -15.17 8.69
N ALA A 498 21.00 -14.66 7.57
CA ALA A 498 21.65 -13.63 6.76
C ALA A 498 20.84 -12.35 6.78
N THR A 499 21.44 -11.28 7.27
CA THR A 499 20.86 -9.95 7.26
C THR A 499 21.26 -9.25 5.96
N SER A 500 20.31 -9.02 5.06
CA SER A 500 20.46 -8.12 3.90
C SER A 500 20.36 -6.66 4.40
N ASN A 501 21.37 -6.24 5.16
CA ASN A 501 21.40 -4.88 5.68
C ASN A 501 21.83 -3.93 4.56
N ALA A 502 20.94 -3.03 4.17
CA ALA A 502 21.33 -1.87 3.37
C ALA A 502 22.37 -1.03 4.14
N PHE A 503 22.30 -1.02 5.47
CA PHE A 503 23.29 -0.39 6.35
C PHE A 503 23.35 -1.08 7.72
N LEU A 504 24.53 -1.19 8.32
CA LEU A 504 24.74 -1.63 9.71
C LEU A 504 25.91 -0.86 10.33
N ASP A 505 25.72 -0.37 11.54
CA ASP A 505 26.75 0.24 12.38
C ASP A 505 26.68 -0.31 13.81
N PRO A 506 27.65 -1.13 14.23
CA PRO A 506 27.69 -1.71 15.59
C PRO A 506 28.20 -0.70 16.63
N CYS A 507 27.96 0.59 16.38
CA CYS A 507 28.23 1.80 17.19
C CYS A 507 29.62 1.94 17.85
N ASN A 508 30.58 1.10 17.48
CA ASN A 508 31.90 1.09 18.12
C ASN A 508 32.81 2.26 17.70
N ASN A 509 32.38 3.06 16.72
CA ASN A 509 33.05 4.28 16.28
C ASN A 509 32.09 5.22 15.51
N LEU A 510 32.36 6.53 15.52
CA LEU A 510 31.53 7.53 14.84
C LEU A 510 31.90 7.76 13.35
N ASN A 511 32.57 6.83 12.66
CA ASN A 511 33.08 7.12 11.31
C ASN A 511 31.98 7.33 10.26
N ASN A 512 30.77 6.81 10.50
CA ASN A 512 29.62 7.00 9.62
C ASN A 512 28.77 8.20 10.03
N TRP A 513 29.15 8.93 11.08
CA TRP A 513 28.28 9.92 11.74
C TRP A 513 28.96 11.27 11.96
N ASP A 514 28.22 12.33 11.62
CA ASP A 514 28.49 13.69 12.05
C ASP A 514 27.87 13.90 13.43
N ALA A 515 28.68 13.63 14.45
CA ALA A 515 28.31 13.76 15.85
C ALA A 515 28.52 15.20 16.36
N GLY A 516 27.46 15.77 16.93
CA GLY A 516 27.55 16.95 17.79
C GLY A 516 28.31 16.65 19.09
N ALA A 517 28.69 17.69 19.84
CA ALA A 517 29.54 17.52 21.02
C ALA A 517 28.88 16.78 22.20
N ASP A 518 27.57 16.53 22.14
CA ASP A 518 26.81 15.77 23.14
C ASP A 518 26.87 14.25 22.87
N TRP A 519 27.46 13.81 21.76
CA TRP A 519 27.55 12.41 21.37
C TRP A 519 29.00 11.90 21.43
N SER A 520 29.20 10.71 22.00
CA SER A 520 30.49 10.05 22.11
C SER A 520 30.36 8.53 22.00
N VAL A 521 31.48 7.79 22.07
CA VAL A 521 31.47 6.32 22.09
C VAL A 521 31.87 5.84 23.48
N SER A 522 31.03 5.00 24.08
CA SER A 522 31.22 4.47 25.44
C SER A 522 30.93 2.98 25.44
N SER A 523 31.91 2.17 25.84
CA SER A 523 31.79 0.70 25.97
C SER A 523 31.36 -0.09 24.72
N GLY A 524 31.35 0.52 23.54
CA GLY A 524 30.90 -0.14 22.30
C GLY A 524 29.72 0.56 21.65
N GLU A 525 29.02 1.40 22.40
CA GLU A 525 27.77 2.04 22.02
C GLU A 525 27.97 3.55 21.77
N PHE A 526 27.03 4.19 21.07
CA PHE A 526 26.93 5.65 21.03
C PHE A 526 26.25 6.17 22.30
N GLU A 527 26.97 7.00 23.05
CA GLU A 527 26.51 7.63 24.29
C GLU A 527 26.15 9.09 24.04
N GLY A 528 24.89 9.45 24.30
CA GLY A 528 24.33 10.79 24.20
C GLY A 528 24.09 11.43 25.58
N HIS A 529 24.59 12.64 25.80
CA HIS A 529 24.35 13.43 27.02
C HIS A 529 24.44 14.93 26.75
N HIS A 530 23.39 15.68 27.10
CA HIS A 530 23.33 17.10 26.74
C HIS A 530 24.11 18.01 27.69
N VAL A 531 25.19 18.59 27.19
CA VAL A 531 25.98 19.62 27.91
C VAL A 531 26.22 20.88 27.07
N GLY A 532 25.86 20.85 25.79
CA GLY A 532 26.24 21.82 24.78
C GLY A 532 25.16 22.81 24.34
N SER A 533 25.36 23.28 23.12
CA SER A 533 24.42 24.10 22.36
C SER A 533 23.48 23.24 21.53
N GLU A 534 22.48 23.84 20.89
CA GLU A 534 21.49 23.10 20.10
C GLU A 534 22.11 22.24 18.98
N SER A 535 23.18 22.71 18.34
CA SER A 535 23.87 21.94 17.31
C SER A 535 24.63 20.73 17.85
N ASP A 536 24.88 20.68 19.16
CA ASP A 536 25.63 19.59 19.78
C ASP A 536 24.77 18.35 20.02
N ARG A 537 23.43 18.50 20.00
CA ARG A 537 22.43 17.47 20.27
C ARG A 537 22.20 16.48 19.13
N TYR A 538 22.72 16.75 17.93
CA TYR A 538 22.46 15.93 16.74
C TYR A 538 23.54 14.88 16.51
N LEU A 539 23.10 13.70 16.08
CA LEU A 539 23.95 12.64 15.52
C LEU A 539 23.41 12.33 14.13
N THR A 540 24.14 12.72 13.07
CA THR A 540 23.62 12.67 11.69
C THR A 540 24.43 11.73 10.80
N MET A 541 23.77 10.90 10.02
CA MET A 541 24.44 10.02 9.07
C MET A 541 25.23 10.82 8.00
N GLN A 542 26.51 10.50 7.81
CA GLN A 542 27.40 11.25 6.90
C GLN A 542 27.08 11.01 5.43
N SER A 543 27.00 9.74 5.05
CA SER A 543 26.78 9.33 3.65
C SER A 543 25.32 9.01 3.44
N SER A 544 24.79 9.37 2.27
CA SER A 544 23.45 8.90 1.91
C SER A 544 23.47 7.41 1.58
N LEU A 545 22.35 6.75 1.84
CA LEU A 545 22.09 5.38 1.45
C LEU A 545 21.14 5.35 0.23
N ASP A 546 21.38 4.45 -0.71
CA ASP A 546 20.52 4.29 -1.88
C ASP A 546 19.44 3.24 -1.61
N LEU A 547 18.24 3.71 -1.31
CA LEU A 547 17.06 2.88 -1.03
C LEU A 547 16.06 2.88 -2.21
N SER A 548 16.41 3.47 -3.36
CA SER A 548 15.47 3.66 -4.48
C SER A 548 15.04 2.37 -5.19
N GLY A 549 15.66 1.24 -4.85
CA GLY A 549 15.35 -0.08 -5.40
C GLY A 549 14.31 -0.87 -4.60
N TYR A 550 13.87 -0.36 -3.45
CA TYR A 550 12.98 -1.05 -2.52
C TYR A 550 11.52 -0.60 -2.66
N SER A 551 10.60 -1.51 -2.37
CA SER A 551 9.16 -1.25 -2.37
C SER A 551 8.68 -0.75 -1.00
N SER A 552 7.49 -0.15 -0.99
CA SER A 552 6.79 0.26 0.24
C SER A 552 6.77 -0.86 1.28
N GLY A 553 7.11 -0.52 2.53
CA GLY A 553 7.09 -1.45 3.67
C GLY A 553 8.22 -2.49 3.70
N GLU A 554 9.07 -2.57 2.68
CA GLU A 554 10.16 -3.57 2.64
C GLU A 554 11.34 -3.25 3.56
N LEU A 555 11.54 -1.98 3.93
CA LEU A 555 12.67 -1.55 4.74
C LEU A 555 12.26 -0.98 6.09
N ALA A 556 13.01 -1.33 7.12
CA ALA A 556 12.99 -0.65 8.42
C ALA A 556 14.36 -0.06 8.73
N VAL A 557 14.35 0.95 9.61
CA VAL A 557 15.50 1.28 10.43
C VAL A 557 15.28 0.64 11.81
N GLY A 558 16.34 0.14 12.44
CA GLY A 558 16.28 -0.30 13.83
C GLY A 558 17.60 -0.11 14.56
N TRP A 559 17.55 -0.17 15.89
CA TRP A 559 18.71 -0.08 16.78
C TRP A 559 18.37 -0.61 18.16
N GLU A 560 19.40 -0.99 18.91
CA GLU A 560 19.29 -1.22 20.36
C GLU A 560 19.39 0.14 21.08
N GLN A 561 18.58 0.34 22.11
CA GLN A 561 18.62 1.54 22.94
C GLN A 561 18.50 1.22 24.42
N ARG A 562 19.17 2.03 25.24
CA ARG A 562 19.00 1.99 26.71
C ARG A 562 19.29 3.33 27.34
N GLU A 563 18.82 3.51 28.56
CA GLU A 563 19.15 4.67 29.39
C GLU A 563 20.17 4.32 30.48
N ASN A 564 20.77 5.37 31.05
CA ASN A 564 21.37 5.31 32.37
C ASN A 564 21.04 6.60 33.10
N GLY A 565 20.53 6.49 34.32
CA GLY A 565 20.23 7.64 35.16
C GLY A 565 18.83 7.54 35.77
N SER A 566 18.22 8.70 35.97
CA SER A 566 16.78 8.82 36.16
C SER A 566 16.39 9.99 35.27
N LEU A 567 15.83 9.66 34.12
CA LEU A 567 15.37 10.60 33.13
C LEU A 567 14.18 11.37 33.69
N GLU A 568 14.04 12.60 33.22
CA GLU A 568 12.92 13.46 33.55
C GLU A 568 11.77 13.15 32.57
N SER A 569 10.52 13.35 33.01
CA SER A 569 9.35 13.04 32.18
C SER A 569 9.28 13.80 30.85
N ASP A 570 10.15 14.78 30.60
CA ASP A 570 10.29 15.52 29.36
C ASP A 570 11.56 15.18 28.56
N ASP A 571 12.42 14.29 29.03
CA ASP A 571 13.57 13.76 28.29
C ASP A 571 13.11 12.80 27.19
N ARG A 572 13.61 13.00 25.97
CA ARG A 572 13.19 12.26 24.77
C ARG A 572 14.33 12.07 23.79
N LEU A 573 14.42 10.88 23.24
CA LEU A 573 15.19 10.64 22.03
C LEU A 573 14.27 10.79 20.83
N TYR A 574 14.69 11.60 19.86
CA TYR A 574 14.00 11.73 18.58
C TYR A 574 14.89 11.26 17.43
N PHE A 575 14.26 10.87 16.33
CA PHE A 575 14.90 10.64 15.04
C PHE A 575 14.16 11.35 13.90
N ALA A 576 14.79 11.45 12.74
CA ALA A 576 14.18 12.03 11.54
C ALA A 576 14.83 11.48 10.27
N PHE A 577 14.05 11.41 9.20
CA PHE A 577 14.48 10.97 7.88
C PHE A 577 14.72 12.13 6.93
N SER A 578 15.48 11.87 5.88
CA SER A 578 15.76 12.81 4.80
C SER A 578 15.83 12.06 3.48
N ALA A 579 15.07 12.53 2.48
CA ALA A 579 15.07 12.01 1.12
C ALA A 579 16.05 12.73 0.17
N ASP A 580 16.77 13.76 0.64
CA ASP A 580 17.57 14.67 -0.20
C ASP A 580 19.00 14.91 0.32
N GLY A 581 19.58 13.90 0.98
CA GLY A 581 20.96 13.91 1.48
C GLY A 581 21.18 14.84 2.69
N GLY A 582 20.11 15.23 3.38
CA GLY A 582 20.08 16.02 4.61
C GLY A 582 19.81 17.50 4.38
N SER A 583 19.32 17.90 3.20
CA SER A 583 18.98 19.29 2.89
C SER A 583 17.65 19.69 3.52
N THR A 584 16.70 18.77 3.56
CA THR A 584 15.45 18.82 4.31
C THR A 584 15.30 17.57 5.16
N TRP A 585 14.44 17.64 6.18
CA TRP A 585 14.22 16.55 7.13
C TRP A 585 12.75 16.47 7.46
N SER A 586 12.28 15.27 7.74
CA SER A 586 10.94 14.97 8.27
C SER A 586 10.65 15.73 9.57
N SER A 587 9.41 15.63 10.05
CA SER A 587 9.09 15.81 11.47
C SER A 587 9.96 14.90 12.34
N SER A 588 10.13 15.26 13.61
CA SER A 588 10.87 14.45 14.56
C SER A 588 9.96 13.36 15.13
N TYR A 589 10.27 12.10 14.84
CA TYR A 589 9.63 10.93 15.43
C TYR A 589 10.27 10.64 16.79
N GLN A 590 9.45 10.30 17.79
CA GLN A 590 9.93 9.99 19.14
C GLN A 590 10.30 8.51 19.22
N ALA A 591 11.55 8.21 19.57
CA ALA A 591 11.99 6.83 19.82
C ALA A 591 11.57 6.34 21.21
N PHE A 592 11.79 7.18 22.22
CA PHE A 592 11.30 6.93 23.58
C PHE A 592 11.24 8.24 24.39
N ARG A 593 10.61 8.15 25.55
CA ARG A 593 10.45 9.22 26.53
C ARG A 593 10.53 8.65 27.94
N ASP A 594 11.15 9.38 28.86
CA ASP A 594 11.27 9.00 30.28
C ASP A 594 12.10 7.70 30.50
N ASP A 595 12.15 7.21 31.74
CA ASP A 595 12.89 6.02 32.18
C ASP A 595 12.41 4.69 31.54
N ASN A 596 13.33 3.72 31.43
CA ASN A 596 13.10 2.36 30.90
C ASN A 596 12.61 2.30 29.44
N PRO A 597 13.39 2.78 28.46
CA PRO A 597 13.07 2.54 27.06
C PRO A 597 13.08 1.04 26.74
N PRO A 598 12.33 0.59 25.72
CA PRO A 598 12.47 -0.76 25.19
C PRO A 598 13.90 -0.97 24.70
N ALA A 599 14.42 -2.18 24.88
CA ALA A 599 15.82 -2.51 24.54
C ALA A 599 16.07 -2.43 23.04
N ASP A 600 15.07 -2.80 22.24
CA ASP A 600 15.08 -2.74 20.79
C ASP A 600 14.10 -1.69 20.29
N PHE A 601 14.44 -1.04 19.18
CA PHE A 601 13.56 -0.12 18.47
C PHE A 601 13.65 -0.38 16.98
N SER A 602 12.50 -0.36 16.30
CA SER A 602 12.43 -0.37 14.84
C SER A 602 11.32 0.54 14.33
N GLU A 603 11.52 1.08 13.13
CA GLU A 603 10.55 1.92 12.43
C GLU A 603 10.59 1.61 10.94
N VAL A 604 9.42 1.47 10.32
CA VAL A 604 9.32 1.25 8.87
C VAL A 604 9.73 2.54 8.17
N ILE A 605 10.59 2.45 7.16
CA ILE A 605 10.97 3.64 6.40
C ILE A 605 9.79 4.01 5.47
N PRO A 606 9.17 5.20 5.62
CA PRO A 606 8.07 5.61 4.76
C PRO A 606 8.49 5.72 3.29
N ASP A 607 7.55 5.46 2.37
CA ASP A 607 7.79 5.40 0.92
C ASP A 607 8.51 6.63 0.37
N GLU A 608 8.19 7.82 0.88
CA GLU A 608 8.79 9.08 0.45
C GLU A 608 10.29 9.18 0.74
N TYR A 609 10.81 8.34 1.63
CA TYR A 609 12.22 8.26 2.00
C TYR A 609 12.98 7.13 1.30
N LEU A 610 12.30 6.24 0.54
CA LEU A 610 12.91 5.19 -0.31
C LEU A 610 13.59 5.80 -1.55
N THR A 611 14.68 6.53 -1.31
CA THR A 611 15.37 7.34 -2.32
C THR A 611 16.84 6.99 -2.40
N ALA A 612 17.49 7.44 -3.48
CA ALA A 612 18.94 7.28 -3.65
C ALA A 612 19.77 8.09 -2.64
N ASP A 613 19.14 9.02 -1.93
CA ASP A 613 19.77 10.01 -1.06
C ASP A 613 19.25 9.94 0.40
N PHE A 614 18.79 8.76 0.83
CA PHE A 614 18.26 8.53 2.17
C PHE A 614 19.29 8.85 3.26
N LYS A 615 18.85 9.49 4.34
CA LYS A 615 19.61 9.67 5.59
C LYS A 615 18.71 9.63 6.82
N ILE A 616 19.30 9.22 7.93
CA ILE A 616 18.74 9.35 9.28
C ILE A 616 19.58 10.30 10.15
N ARG A 617 18.93 10.96 11.11
CA ARG A 617 19.59 11.65 12.23
C ARG A 617 18.85 11.37 13.54
N PHE A 618 19.59 11.41 14.63
CA PHE A 618 19.07 11.41 15.99
C PHE A 618 19.20 12.78 16.63
N TYR A 619 18.31 13.08 17.57
CA TYR A 619 18.27 14.31 18.32
C TYR A 619 17.91 14.05 19.79
N LEU A 620 18.79 14.48 20.70
CA LEU A 620 18.52 14.44 22.13
C LEU A 620 17.72 15.67 22.53
N TYR A 621 16.52 15.48 23.06
CA TYR A 621 15.75 16.53 23.73
C TYR A 621 15.78 16.30 25.23
N GLY A 622 16.20 17.31 26.00
CA GLY A 622 16.49 17.10 27.43
C GLY A 622 17.89 16.54 27.67
N PHE A 623 18.04 15.61 28.63
CA PHE A 623 19.28 14.92 29.05
C PHE A 623 20.36 15.82 29.65
N ALA A 624 19.95 16.88 30.34
CA ALA A 624 20.87 17.89 30.90
C ALA A 624 21.21 17.65 32.37
N GLY A 625 20.46 16.78 33.04
CA GLY A 625 20.63 16.43 34.44
C GLY A 625 21.86 15.55 34.66
N SER A 626 22.30 15.50 35.91
CA SER A 626 23.55 14.83 36.24
C SER A 626 23.37 13.32 36.21
N GLY A 627 23.92 12.68 35.19
CA GLY A 627 23.91 11.23 35.07
C GLY A 627 22.84 10.68 34.14
N GLU A 628 22.17 11.52 33.36
CA GLU A 628 21.19 11.12 32.33
C GLU A 628 21.91 10.87 31.01
N TYR A 629 21.86 9.64 30.53
CA TYR A 629 22.48 9.22 29.28
C TYR A 629 21.52 8.39 28.45
N CYS A 630 21.59 8.58 27.13
CA CYS A 630 21.01 7.69 26.14
C CYS A 630 22.13 6.87 25.51
N TYR A 631 21.91 5.60 25.28
CA TYR A 631 22.82 4.72 24.55
C TYR A 631 22.12 4.16 23.33
N LEU A 632 22.81 4.13 22.19
CA LEU A 632 22.39 3.47 20.96
C LEU A 632 23.44 2.44 20.56
N ASP A 633 23.01 1.25 20.17
CA ASP A 633 23.85 0.22 19.59
C ASP A 633 23.21 -0.39 18.32
N ASP A 634 24.03 -1.07 17.52
CA ASP A 634 23.60 -1.88 16.38
C ASP A 634 22.58 -1.19 15.44
N ILE A 635 22.84 0.08 15.07
CA ILE A 635 21.98 0.84 14.16
C ILE A 635 22.00 0.21 12.77
N ALA A 636 20.86 -0.23 12.27
CA ALA A 636 20.70 -0.91 11.01
C ALA A 636 19.60 -0.30 10.13
N VAL A 637 19.79 -0.38 8.81
CA VAL A 637 18.71 -0.31 7.82
C VAL A 637 18.67 -1.66 7.13
N TYR A 638 17.54 -2.35 7.24
CA TYR A 638 17.44 -3.74 6.86
C TYR A 638 16.11 -4.02 6.16
N GLU A 639 16.13 -5.03 5.29
CA GLU A 639 14.90 -5.59 4.73
C GLU A 639 14.12 -6.26 5.85
N ARG A 640 12.89 -5.80 6.09
CA ARG A 640 11.98 -6.48 7.01
C ARG A 640 11.64 -7.83 6.40
N ALA A 641 12.04 -8.90 7.06
CA ALA A 641 11.54 -10.24 6.78
C ALA A 641 10.14 -10.40 7.38
N LEU A 642 9.22 -9.47 7.10
CA LEU A 642 7.81 -9.70 7.42
C LEU A 642 7.34 -10.88 6.59
N PRO A 643 6.79 -11.94 7.21
CA PRO A 643 6.32 -13.06 6.43
C PRO A 643 5.14 -12.63 5.57
N ALA A 644 4.94 -13.33 4.45
CA ALA A 644 3.94 -12.93 3.47
C ALA A 644 2.52 -13.00 4.08
N ALA A 645 1.73 -11.96 3.87
CA ALA A 645 0.29 -12.00 4.11
C ALA A 645 -0.34 -13.22 3.40
N ASP A 646 -1.39 -13.79 4.00
CA ASP A 646 -2.25 -14.70 3.24
C ASP A 646 -3.02 -13.88 2.20
N THR A 647 -2.61 -14.06 0.94
CA THR A 647 -3.17 -13.36 -0.21
C THR A 647 -4.28 -14.15 -0.88
N THR A 648 -4.69 -15.29 -0.31
CA THR A 648 -5.75 -16.12 -0.87
C THR A 648 -6.92 -16.32 0.08
N ALA A 649 -8.11 -16.55 -0.50
CA ALA A 649 -9.27 -16.92 0.29
C ALA A 649 -10.27 -17.73 -0.55
N ILE A 650 -10.98 -18.65 0.09
CA ILE A 650 -12.14 -19.33 -0.47
C ILE A 650 -13.36 -18.44 -0.25
N PHE A 651 -14.03 -18.04 -1.34
CA PHE A 651 -15.25 -17.22 -1.26
C PHE A 651 -16.45 -17.95 -1.86
N LYS A 652 -17.56 -17.96 -1.12
CA LYS A 652 -18.83 -18.57 -1.55
C LYS A 652 -20.00 -17.62 -1.38
N ILE A 653 -20.93 -17.71 -2.34
CA ILE A 653 -22.22 -17.02 -2.32
C ILE A 653 -23.32 -18.09 -2.35
N ASP A 654 -24.20 -18.09 -1.35
CA ASP A 654 -25.27 -19.07 -1.15
C ASP A 654 -24.78 -20.53 -1.21
N GLY A 655 -23.61 -20.78 -0.62
CA GLY A 655 -22.96 -22.09 -0.55
C GLY A 655 -22.24 -22.52 -1.83
N VAL A 656 -22.19 -21.65 -2.84
CA VAL A 656 -21.49 -21.90 -4.11
C VAL A 656 -20.16 -21.15 -4.13
N GLN A 657 -19.04 -21.86 -4.29
CA GLN A 657 -17.72 -21.26 -4.42
C GLN A 657 -17.55 -20.56 -5.77
N VAL A 658 -17.08 -19.32 -5.70
CA VAL A 658 -16.93 -18.40 -6.84
C VAL A 658 -15.58 -17.69 -6.76
N TYR A 659 -15.00 -17.38 -7.92
CA TYR A 659 -13.68 -16.75 -8.02
C TYR A 659 -13.54 -15.96 -9.32
N LEU A 660 -12.48 -15.15 -9.43
CA LEU A 660 -12.19 -14.38 -10.63
C LEU A 660 -11.05 -15.02 -11.45
N ASP A 661 -11.28 -15.28 -12.73
CA ASP A 661 -10.23 -15.60 -13.71
C ASP A 661 -9.93 -14.32 -14.51
N GLY A 662 -8.89 -13.60 -14.07
CA GLY A 662 -8.70 -12.20 -14.46
C GLY A 662 -9.86 -11.33 -13.95
N ALA A 663 -10.61 -10.71 -14.87
CA ALA A 663 -11.81 -9.94 -14.54
C ALA A 663 -13.12 -10.72 -14.74
N THR A 664 -13.04 -12.03 -15.03
CA THR A 664 -14.23 -12.84 -15.37
C THR A 664 -14.75 -13.61 -14.16
N PRO A 665 -16.03 -13.44 -13.76
CA PRO A 665 -16.68 -14.25 -12.73
C PRO A 665 -16.75 -15.73 -13.11
N MET A 666 -16.25 -16.60 -12.23
CA MET A 666 -16.24 -18.05 -12.42
C MET A 666 -16.82 -18.76 -11.20
N GLN A 667 -17.39 -19.95 -11.42
CA GLN A 667 -17.86 -20.86 -10.38
C GLN A 667 -16.99 -22.12 -10.40
N GLY A 668 -16.50 -22.55 -9.23
CA GLY A 668 -15.66 -23.74 -9.13
C GLY A 668 -14.76 -23.73 -7.90
N ALA A 669 -13.75 -24.60 -7.89
CA ALA A 669 -12.81 -24.73 -6.79
C ALA A 669 -11.62 -23.75 -6.88
N GLY A 670 -11.82 -22.58 -7.50
CA GLY A 670 -10.79 -21.54 -7.54
C GLY A 670 -10.84 -20.68 -6.28
N GLU A 671 -9.69 -20.15 -5.88
CA GLU A 671 -9.54 -19.20 -4.78
C GLU A 671 -9.60 -17.77 -5.31
N LEU A 672 -9.96 -16.83 -4.43
CA LEU A 672 -9.67 -15.43 -4.66
C LEU A 672 -8.18 -15.20 -4.39
N VAL A 673 -7.60 -14.30 -5.17
CA VAL A 673 -6.27 -13.73 -4.93
C VAL A 673 -6.48 -12.25 -4.67
N ALA A 674 -5.95 -11.74 -3.56
CA ALA A 674 -6.02 -10.34 -3.16
C ALA A 674 -5.57 -9.39 -4.29
N ASP A 675 -6.20 -8.23 -4.39
CA ASP A 675 -5.73 -7.12 -5.22
C ASP A 675 -4.59 -6.36 -4.51
N SER A 676 -4.64 -6.31 -3.17
CA SER A 676 -3.62 -5.73 -2.30
C SER A 676 -3.62 -6.40 -0.93
N SER A 677 -2.49 -6.33 -0.23
CA SER A 677 -2.34 -6.79 1.15
C SER A 677 -1.40 -5.86 1.92
N GLN A 678 -1.57 -5.81 3.23
CA GLN A 678 -0.75 -5.06 4.18
C GLN A 678 -0.35 -5.98 5.33
N VAL A 679 0.81 -5.72 5.93
CA VAL A 679 1.35 -6.48 7.07
C VAL A 679 1.89 -5.47 8.09
N ILE A 680 1.62 -5.70 9.36
CA ILE A 680 2.08 -4.88 10.49
C ILE A 680 2.59 -5.80 11.61
N ASP A 681 3.61 -5.34 12.34
CA ASP A 681 4.09 -6.04 13.53
C ASP A 681 3.16 -5.74 14.70
N ASN A 682 2.93 -6.73 15.56
CA ASN A 682 2.28 -6.53 16.83
C ASN A 682 3.35 -6.44 17.92
N MET A 683 3.21 -5.53 18.87
CA MET A 683 4.28 -5.17 19.82
C MET A 683 3.84 -5.33 21.27
N HIS A 684 4.44 -6.23 22.05
CA HIS A 684 4.24 -6.34 23.49
C HIS A 684 5.21 -5.44 24.27
N TYR A 685 4.73 -4.32 24.81
CA TYR A 685 5.56 -3.34 25.53
C TYR A 685 6.81 -2.91 24.74
N GLY A 686 6.65 -2.76 23.41
CA GLY A 686 7.72 -2.40 22.49
C GLY A 686 8.60 -3.56 22.01
N ASN A 687 8.35 -4.79 22.45
CA ASN A 687 9.00 -5.98 21.89
C ASN A 687 8.07 -6.62 20.85
N PRO A 688 8.57 -7.11 19.72
CA PRO A 688 7.74 -7.82 18.76
C PRO A 688 7.09 -9.07 19.37
N HIS A 689 5.83 -9.29 19.05
CA HIS A 689 5.05 -10.47 19.46
C HIS A 689 4.08 -10.83 18.33
N GLY A 690 4.64 -11.46 17.30
CA GLY A 690 3.97 -11.77 16.05
C GLY A 690 3.62 -10.61 15.15
N TYR A 691 2.89 -10.93 14.08
CA TYR A 691 2.49 -9.98 13.06
C TYR A 691 1.07 -10.25 12.60
N SER A 692 0.43 -9.21 12.10
CA SER A 692 -0.90 -9.26 11.54
C SER A 692 -0.87 -8.87 10.07
N TYR A 693 -1.80 -9.41 9.28
CA TYR A 693 -1.97 -9.04 7.89
C TYR A 693 -3.42 -8.70 7.57
N ALA A 694 -3.64 -7.84 6.59
CA ALA A 694 -4.94 -7.56 6.00
C ALA A 694 -4.86 -7.63 4.48
N SER A 695 -5.81 -8.33 3.87
CA SER A 695 -5.90 -8.56 2.44
C SER A 695 -7.23 -8.07 1.88
N PHE A 696 -7.20 -7.49 0.68
CA PHE A 696 -8.34 -6.84 0.04
C PHE A 696 -8.60 -7.41 -1.35
N LYS A 697 -9.88 -7.57 -1.73
CA LYS A 697 -10.30 -7.95 -3.08
C LYS A 697 -11.59 -7.24 -3.52
N ASP A 698 -11.59 -6.69 -4.73
CA ASP A 698 -12.83 -6.30 -5.42
C ASP A 698 -13.59 -7.54 -5.92
N VAL A 699 -14.74 -7.82 -5.30
CA VAL A 699 -15.63 -8.94 -5.62
C VAL A 699 -16.93 -8.48 -6.29
N THR A 700 -16.99 -7.24 -6.77
CA THR A 700 -18.19 -6.61 -7.35
C THR A 700 -18.85 -7.49 -8.41
N GLU A 701 -18.07 -7.99 -9.36
CA GLU A 701 -18.60 -8.78 -10.48
C GLU A 701 -19.07 -10.17 -10.02
N LEU A 702 -18.48 -10.74 -8.96
CA LEU A 702 -18.96 -12.00 -8.36
C LEU A 702 -20.31 -11.80 -7.68
N VAL A 703 -20.45 -10.74 -6.88
CA VAL A 703 -21.70 -10.43 -6.19
C VAL A 703 -22.80 -10.10 -7.21
N ARG A 704 -22.48 -9.36 -8.28
CA ARG A 704 -23.45 -9.06 -9.35
C ARG A 704 -23.92 -10.30 -10.10
N GLU A 705 -23.03 -11.25 -10.39
CA GLU A 705 -23.36 -12.45 -11.18
C GLU A 705 -24.08 -13.52 -10.33
N TYR A 706 -23.62 -13.76 -9.09
CA TYR A 706 -24.01 -14.94 -8.33
C TYR A 706 -24.93 -14.68 -7.14
N SER A 707 -25.14 -13.42 -6.72
CA SER A 707 -26.15 -13.13 -5.69
C SER A 707 -27.58 -13.28 -6.21
N ALA A 708 -28.53 -13.47 -5.29
CA ALA A 708 -29.93 -13.69 -5.63
C ALA A 708 -30.51 -12.53 -6.45
N GLU A 709 -31.20 -12.86 -7.55
CA GLU A 709 -31.92 -11.89 -8.38
C GLU A 709 -33.09 -11.27 -7.59
N GLY A 710 -33.12 -9.94 -7.55
CA GLY A 710 -34.19 -9.13 -6.99
C GLY A 710 -35.24 -8.73 -8.03
N ASP A 711 -35.90 -7.59 -7.79
CA ASP A 711 -36.96 -7.09 -8.65
C ASP A 711 -36.41 -6.55 -9.98
N GLY A 712 -37.00 -7.01 -11.09
CA GLY A 712 -36.70 -6.49 -12.43
C GLY A 712 -35.36 -6.94 -13.01
N GLY A 713 -34.80 -8.06 -12.53
CA GLY A 713 -33.51 -8.57 -13.00
C GLY A 713 -32.29 -7.87 -12.41
N LYS A 714 -32.50 -7.14 -11.32
CA LYS A 714 -31.41 -6.50 -10.59
C LYS A 714 -30.82 -7.46 -9.57
N HIS A 715 -29.56 -7.28 -9.26
CA HIS A 715 -28.86 -8.08 -8.24
C HIS A 715 -28.57 -7.16 -7.05
N PRO A 716 -29.40 -7.21 -5.98
CA PRO A 716 -29.22 -6.36 -4.81
C PRO A 716 -28.07 -6.79 -3.91
N GLY A 717 -27.51 -8.00 -4.08
CA GLY A 717 -26.47 -8.51 -3.18
C GLY A 717 -27.01 -9.11 -1.88
N ASN A 718 -28.31 -9.41 -1.78
CA ASN A 718 -28.81 -10.25 -0.70
C ASN A 718 -28.34 -11.70 -0.92
N GLY A 719 -27.85 -12.35 0.14
CA GLY A 719 -27.29 -13.69 0.08
C GLY A 719 -26.60 -14.08 1.38
N THR A 720 -26.18 -15.35 1.46
CA THR A 720 -25.28 -15.84 2.49
C THR A 720 -23.87 -15.92 1.91
N TYR A 721 -22.96 -15.16 2.51
CA TYR A 721 -21.56 -15.10 2.12
C TYR A 721 -20.75 -15.98 3.06
N THR A 722 -19.80 -16.72 2.51
CA THR A 722 -18.92 -17.61 3.29
C THR A 722 -17.50 -17.41 2.84
N VAL A 723 -16.61 -17.18 3.79
CA VAL A 723 -15.17 -17.06 3.58
C VAL A 723 -14.48 -18.16 4.37
N GLY A 724 -13.40 -18.69 3.81
CA GLY A 724 -12.58 -19.71 4.47
C GLY A 724 -11.22 -19.82 3.78
N GLY A 725 -10.39 -20.76 4.22
CA GLY A 725 -9.01 -20.89 3.73
C GLY A 725 -8.20 -19.61 3.95
N VAL A 726 -8.44 -18.95 5.08
CA VAL A 726 -7.64 -17.85 5.60
C VAL A 726 -6.72 -18.47 6.65
N ASP A 727 -5.41 -18.27 6.49
CA ASP A 727 -4.39 -18.83 7.36
C ASP A 727 -4.07 -17.89 8.53
N ALA A 728 -3.91 -18.45 9.74
CA ALA A 728 -3.54 -17.76 10.96
C ALA A 728 -3.07 -18.78 12.02
N ASP A 729 -2.25 -18.34 12.97
CA ASP A 729 -1.86 -19.15 14.13
C ASP A 729 -2.92 -19.07 15.24
N ILE A 730 -2.80 -19.94 16.24
CA ILE A 730 -3.77 -20.16 17.33
C ILE A 730 -3.02 -20.31 18.67
N GLU A 731 -3.77 -20.45 19.77
CA GLU A 731 -3.23 -20.69 21.12
C GLU A 731 -2.50 -19.48 21.75
N ASP A 732 -2.68 -18.28 21.18
CA ASP A 732 -2.27 -16.99 21.75
C ASP A 732 -3.51 -16.13 22.06
N GLU A 733 -3.37 -15.18 22.99
CA GLU A 733 -4.42 -14.20 23.30
C GLU A 733 -4.61 -13.17 22.17
N TRP A 734 -3.59 -12.93 21.34
CA TRP A 734 -3.66 -11.98 20.22
C TRP A 734 -4.03 -12.65 18.90
N ALA A 735 -4.13 -13.98 18.92
CA ALA A 735 -4.48 -14.75 17.75
C ALA A 735 -5.90 -14.41 17.28
N TYR A 736 -6.03 -13.93 16.05
CA TYR A 736 -7.31 -13.73 15.41
C TYR A 736 -7.28 -14.17 13.93
N ALA A 737 -8.45 -14.45 13.39
CA ALA A 737 -8.70 -14.46 11.96
C ALA A 737 -10.15 -14.08 11.69
N GLY A 738 -10.38 -13.29 10.65
CA GLY A 738 -11.72 -12.83 10.32
C GLY A 738 -11.82 -12.19 8.95
N TRP A 739 -13.04 -11.84 8.57
CA TRP A 739 -13.31 -11.22 7.28
C TRP A 739 -14.50 -10.27 7.35
N SER A 740 -14.52 -9.32 6.42
CA SER A 740 -15.62 -8.40 6.21
C SER A 740 -15.93 -8.21 4.71
N LEU A 741 -17.22 -8.16 4.37
CA LEU A 741 -17.74 -7.84 3.05
C LEU A 741 -18.54 -6.54 3.09
N VAL A 742 -18.08 -5.56 2.31
CA VAL A 742 -18.75 -4.27 2.12
C VAL A 742 -19.47 -4.27 0.78
N ILE A 743 -20.81 -4.21 0.77
CA ILE A 743 -21.64 -4.08 -0.43
C ILE A 743 -22.19 -2.67 -0.53
N ILE A 744 -21.82 -1.96 -1.59
CA ILE A 744 -22.38 -0.66 -1.97
C ILE A 744 -23.44 -0.90 -3.04
N TYR A 745 -24.64 -0.34 -2.88
CA TYR A 745 -25.73 -0.55 -3.83
C TYR A 745 -26.48 0.73 -4.15
N THR A 746 -27.05 0.80 -5.36
CA THR A 746 -27.96 1.85 -5.78
C THR A 746 -29.41 1.38 -5.69
N SER A 747 -30.33 2.20 -5.20
CA SER A 747 -31.77 1.91 -5.24
C SER A 747 -32.58 3.17 -5.51
N PRO A 748 -33.58 3.14 -6.41
CA PRO A 748 -34.50 4.25 -6.61
C PRO A 748 -35.29 4.68 -5.37
N GLU A 749 -35.35 3.82 -4.35
CA GLU A 749 -36.07 4.07 -3.10
C GLU A 749 -35.15 4.62 -1.98
N THR A 750 -33.84 4.59 -2.18
CA THR A 750 -32.87 5.15 -1.24
C THR A 750 -32.48 6.57 -1.65
N GLN A 751 -32.46 7.45 -0.65
CA GLN A 751 -31.99 8.83 -0.81
C GLN A 751 -30.49 8.86 -1.18
N GLY A 752 -29.98 10.04 -1.51
CA GLY A 752 -28.56 10.23 -1.79
C GLY A 752 -27.70 9.81 -0.60
N HIS A 753 -26.56 9.18 -0.86
CA HIS A 753 -25.60 8.77 0.16
C HIS A 753 -24.18 9.12 -0.26
N GLN A 754 -23.45 9.79 0.62
CA GLN A 754 -22.02 10.04 0.49
C GLN A 754 -21.29 9.00 1.33
N LEU A 755 -20.26 8.37 0.78
CA LEU A 755 -19.50 7.31 1.45
C LEU A 755 -18.00 7.60 1.37
N TYR A 756 -17.34 7.49 2.51
CA TYR A 756 -15.91 7.71 2.71
C TYR A 756 -15.34 6.46 3.36
N LEU A 757 -14.35 5.84 2.72
CA LEU A 757 -13.68 4.63 3.19
C LEU A 757 -12.24 4.98 3.56
N TYR A 758 -11.82 4.59 4.76
CA TYR A 758 -10.48 4.74 5.30
C TYR A 758 -9.99 3.34 5.64
N ASP A 759 -9.04 2.80 4.88
CA ASP A 759 -8.60 1.40 4.97
C ASP A 759 -7.10 1.28 5.18
N ASN A 760 -6.54 2.19 5.97
CA ASN A 760 -5.20 2.04 6.53
C ASN A 760 -5.24 0.93 7.58
N PHE A 761 -4.44 -0.11 7.39
CA PHE A 761 -4.28 -1.16 8.39
C PHE A 761 -3.36 -0.67 9.52
N LEU A 762 -3.92 -0.50 10.71
CA LEU A 762 -3.26 0.12 11.86
C LEU A 762 -3.29 -0.80 13.08
N TYR A 763 -2.21 -0.79 13.85
CA TYR A 763 -2.03 -1.53 15.10
C TYR A 763 -2.29 -0.62 16.30
N CYS A 764 -3.05 -1.09 17.30
CA CYS A 764 -3.25 -0.40 18.56
C CYS A 764 -2.67 -1.24 19.71
N ASN A 765 -1.72 -0.68 20.46
CA ASN A 765 -1.14 -1.35 21.63
C ASN A 765 -1.95 -1.07 22.91
N HIS A 766 -1.61 -1.77 23.99
CA HIS A 766 -2.09 -1.50 25.34
C HIS A 766 -1.95 -0.02 25.74
N ASP A 767 -2.95 0.48 26.46
CA ASP A 767 -3.04 1.83 27.02
C ASP A 767 -2.94 2.95 25.95
N GLU A 768 -3.16 2.64 24.67
CA GLU A 768 -3.06 3.62 23.57
C GLU A 768 -4.41 4.17 23.12
N ASN A 769 -4.38 5.44 22.71
CA ASN A 769 -5.38 6.02 21.81
C ASN A 769 -4.75 6.03 20.42
N LEU A 770 -5.21 5.14 19.54
CA LEU A 770 -4.63 4.92 18.22
C LEU A 770 -4.37 6.25 17.49
N ASP A 771 -3.13 6.47 17.07
CA ASP A 771 -2.74 7.57 16.18
C ASP A 771 -3.31 7.31 14.77
N PHE A 772 -4.55 7.69 14.57
CA PHE A 772 -5.33 7.36 13.37
C PHE A 772 -4.84 8.11 12.14
N ASP A 773 -4.33 9.34 12.29
CA ASP A 773 -3.83 10.15 11.18
C ASP A 773 -2.30 10.17 11.04
N GLY A 774 -1.58 9.47 11.91
CA GLY A 774 -0.14 9.23 11.82
C GLY A 774 0.67 10.49 12.08
N ASP A 775 0.15 11.42 12.89
CA ASP A 775 0.81 12.70 13.17
C ASP A 775 1.72 12.68 14.41
N GLY A 776 1.78 11.54 15.09
CA GLY A 776 2.54 11.28 16.30
C GLY A 776 1.83 11.69 17.59
N GLU A 777 0.57 12.10 17.54
CA GLU A 777 -0.26 12.41 18.69
C GLU A 777 -1.42 11.40 18.85
N GLU A 778 -1.86 11.20 20.08
CA GLU A 778 -2.97 10.28 20.42
C GLU A 778 -4.28 10.68 19.73
N GLY A 779 -4.96 9.71 19.11
CA GLY A 779 -6.22 9.88 18.39
C GLY A 779 -6.00 10.32 16.94
N GLY A 780 -6.89 11.16 16.40
CA GLY A 780 -6.61 11.76 15.09
C GLY A 780 -7.76 12.53 14.47
N LEU A 781 -7.51 13.13 13.31
CA LEU A 781 -8.51 13.89 12.56
C LEU A 781 -9.07 13.06 11.38
N LEU A 782 -10.25 12.48 11.59
CA LEU A 782 -11.04 11.94 10.49
C LEU A 782 -11.45 13.08 9.55
N SER A 783 -10.87 13.14 8.35
CA SER A 783 -10.99 14.30 7.46
C SER A 783 -11.27 13.92 6.01
N GLY A 784 -11.59 14.91 5.17
CA GLY A 784 -11.88 14.69 3.75
C GLY A 784 -13.33 14.37 3.43
N PHE A 785 -14.23 14.54 4.41
CA PHE A 785 -15.68 14.45 4.21
C PHE A 785 -16.37 15.81 4.12
N LEU A 786 -17.68 15.82 3.83
CA LEU A 786 -18.51 17.02 3.92
C LEU A 786 -19.89 16.64 4.49
N VAL A 787 -20.23 17.13 5.67
CA VAL A 787 -21.53 16.85 6.28
C VAL A 787 -22.65 17.60 5.53
N PRO A 788 -23.63 16.90 4.93
CA PRO A 788 -24.71 17.54 4.17
C PRO A 788 -25.73 18.25 5.08
N ALA A 789 -26.69 18.94 4.46
CA ALA A 789 -27.85 19.48 5.17
C ALA A 789 -28.77 18.34 5.66
N PRO A 790 -29.42 18.46 6.84
CA PRO A 790 -30.29 17.42 7.36
C PRO A 790 -31.50 17.22 6.44
N ILE A 791 -31.81 15.95 6.15
CA ILE A 791 -32.99 15.59 5.37
C ILE A 791 -34.22 15.53 6.29
N THR A 792 -35.36 16.00 5.80
CA THR A 792 -36.60 15.94 6.59
C THR A 792 -36.97 14.51 6.95
N GLY A 793 -36.96 14.19 8.25
CA GLY A 793 -37.33 12.88 8.79
C GLY A 793 -36.15 11.94 9.03
N GLU A 794 -34.95 12.31 8.57
CA GLU A 794 -33.72 11.58 8.89
C GLU A 794 -33.28 11.91 10.32
N VAL A 795 -32.93 10.89 11.08
CA VAL A 795 -32.50 11.03 12.49
C VAL A 795 -30.98 11.05 12.59
N ASN A 796 -30.31 10.29 11.73
CA ASN A 796 -28.87 10.12 11.76
C ASN A 796 -28.20 11.21 10.90
N ALA A 797 -27.22 11.89 11.48
CA ALA A 797 -26.29 12.75 10.75
C ALA A 797 -25.33 11.90 9.91
N ALA A 798 -24.79 10.84 10.51
CA ALA A 798 -23.88 9.91 9.87
C ALA A 798 -24.08 8.49 10.37
N THR A 799 -23.61 7.52 9.59
CA THR A 799 -23.38 6.14 10.04
C THR A 799 -21.90 5.84 9.84
N MET A 800 -21.26 5.24 10.85
CA MET A 800 -19.86 4.89 10.84
C MET A 800 -19.73 3.37 11.05
N SER A 801 -19.09 2.65 10.14
CA SER A 801 -18.84 1.21 10.30
C SER A 801 -17.35 0.93 10.40
N CYS A 802 -16.97 0.00 11.26
CA CYS A 802 -15.57 -0.37 11.47
C CYS A 802 -15.35 -1.85 11.12
N PHE A 803 -14.11 -2.23 10.86
CA PHE A 803 -13.65 -3.61 10.99
C PHE A 803 -12.39 -3.61 11.84
N VAL A 804 -12.54 -4.08 13.07
CA VAL A 804 -11.47 -4.22 14.07
C VAL A 804 -11.25 -5.71 14.31
N THR A 805 -9.99 -6.09 14.47
CA THR A 805 -9.56 -7.48 14.58
C THR A 805 -8.84 -7.73 15.88
N GLU A 806 -9.06 -8.91 16.48
CA GLU A 806 -8.83 -9.12 17.91
C GLU A 806 -9.85 -8.29 18.71
N GLY A 807 -10.65 -8.98 19.51
CA GLY A 807 -11.83 -8.40 20.14
C GLY A 807 -12.43 -9.43 21.09
N ASP A 808 -12.69 -9.01 22.32
CA ASP A 808 -13.03 -9.90 23.42
C ASP A 808 -13.96 -9.28 24.47
N ASP A 809 -14.72 -10.10 25.19
CA ASP A 809 -15.64 -9.64 26.25
C ASP A 809 -15.02 -9.69 27.66
N TYR A 810 -13.70 -9.74 27.74
CA TYR A 810 -12.95 -10.01 28.95
C TYR A 810 -12.36 -8.73 29.58
N TYR A 811 -11.78 -7.86 28.77
CA TYR A 811 -11.24 -6.58 29.23
C TYR A 811 -12.20 -5.42 28.91
N ASP A 812 -12.24 -4.45 29.82
CA ASP A 812 -12.97 -3.20 29.61
C ASP A 812 -11.90 -2.10 29.39
N GLY A 813 -12.28 -1.00 28.73
CA GLY A 813 -11.56 0.27 28.67
C GLY A 813 -11.40 0.78 27.23
N ASP A 814 -11.64 -0.09 26.27
CA ASP A 814 -11.65 0.20 24.85
C ASP A 814 -12.94 0.90 24.40
N TYR A 815 -12.78 1.86 23.50
CA TYR A 815 -13.90 2.61 22.94
C TYR A 815 -13.53 3.34 21.66
N ILE A 816 -14.55 3.68 20.90
CA ILE A 816 -14.47 4.69 19.85
C ILE A 816 -15.27 5.93 20.24
N ALA A 817 -14.66 7.10 20.13
CA ALA A 817 -15.29 8.39 20.38
C ALA A 817 -15.18 9.30 19.17
N LEU A 818 -16.25 10.08 18.94
CA LEU A 818 -16.28 11.11 17.91
C LEU A 818 -16.50 12.46 18.58
N ASN A 819 -15.58 13.41 18.34
CA ASN A 819 -15.57 14.73 18.98
C ASN A 819 -15.71 14.64 20.52
N GLY A 820 -14.99 13.68 21.12
CA GLY A 820 -14.92 13.45 22.57
C GLY A 820 -16.15 12.77 23.18
N GLN A 821 -17.07 12.24 22.36
CA GLN A 821 -18.20 11.44 22.84
C GLN A 821 -18.10 9.99 22.36
N LYS A 822 -18.05 9.06 23.31
CA LYS A 822 -18.06 7.61 23.07
C LYS A 822 -19.31 7.18 22.31
N LEU A 823 -19.13 6.29 21.35
CA LEU A 823 -20.19 5.72 20.52
C LEU A 823 -20.56 4.33 21.03
N TRP A 824 -21.77 3.89 20.71
CA TRP A 824 -22.31 2.59 21.09
C TRP A 824 -22.73 1.81 19.85
N ASP A 825 -22.35 0.54 19.80
CA ASP A 825 -22.47 -0.40 18.69
C ASP A 825 -23.83 -1.14 18.66
N GLY A 826 -24.48 -1.31 19.81
CA GLY A 826 -25.83 -1.87 19.92
C GLY A 826 -25.94 -3.31 20.43
N THR A 827 -24.85 -3.94 20.83
CA THR A 827 -24.75 -5.40 21.08
C THR A 827 -24.92 -5.73 22.57
N GLU A 828 -24.30 -4.94 23.44
CA GLU A 828 -24.33 -5.02 24.91
C GLU A 828 -25.23 -3.94 25.56
N ALA A 829 -25.75 -4.21 26.75
CA ALA A 829 -26.54 -3.23 27.50
C ALA A 829 -25.62 -2.31 28.32
N GLU A 830 -25.12 -1.24 27.69
CA GLU A 830 -24.48 -0.08 28.32
C GLU A 830 -22.98 -0.15 28.69
N SER A 831 -22.13 -1.00 28.09
CA SER A 831 -20.67 -0.73 28.15
C SER A 831 -20.29 0.20 27.00
N LEU A 832 -19.93 1.45 27.34
CA LEU A 832 -19.22 2.37 26.43
C LEU A 832 -17.70 2.22 26.59
N GLU A 833 -17.29 1.20 27.33
CA GLU A 833 -15.94 0.93 27.79
C GLU A 833 -15.59 -0.52 27.41
N ASP A 834 -16.25 -1.08 26.39
CA ASP A 834 -16.02 -2.43 25.85
C ASP A 834 -16.76 -2.50 24.51
N VAL A 835 -16.16 -1.89 23.48
CA VAL A 835 -16.77 -1.74 22.14
C VAL A 835 -16.19 -2.77 21.17
N TRP A 836 -14.96 -3.22 21.39
CA TRP A 836 -14.27 -4.26 20.64
C TRP A 836 -14.43 -5.60 21.33
N ASN A 837 -15.70 -5.98 21.55
CA ASN A 837 -16.03 -7.14 22.35
C ASN A 837 -16.01 -8.47 21.59
N GLY A 838 -15.55 -8.44 20.33
CA GLY A 838 -15.59 -9.55 19.40
C GLY A 838 -17.02 -9.96 19.00
N GLN A 839 -18.05 -9.15 19.27
CA GLN A 839 -19.45 -9.48 19.03
C GLN A 839 -20.19 -8.40 18.22
N SER A 840 -20.23 -8.53 16.89
CA SER A 840 -21.05 -7.60 16.09
C SER A 840 -22.46 -8.09 15.76
N LEU A 841 -23.35 -7.13 15.54
CA LEU A 841 -24.75 -7.39 15.17
C LEU A 841 -24.87 -8.24 13.89
N GLY A 842 -25.28 -9.50 14.06
CA GLY A 842 -25.55 -10.42 12.95
C GLY A 842 -24.41 -11.40 12.65
N MET A 843 -23.33 -11.37 13.44
CA MET A 843 -22.29 -12.40 13.45
C MET A 843 -22.74 -13.65 14.22
N THR A 844 -22.06 -14.77 13.96
CA THR A 844 -22.38 -16.06 14.60
C THR A 844 -21.22 -16.67 15.38
N ALA A 845 -20.02 -16.11 15.24
CA ALA A 845 -18.82 -16.49 15.94
C ALA A 845 -18.16 -15.20 16.47
N ASP A 846 -17.57 -15.31 17.64
CA ASP A 846 -16.95 -14.18 18.34
C ASP A 846 -15.47 -14.07 17.95
N GLY A 847 -14.88 -12.86 18.03
CA GLY A 847 -13.43 -12.63 17.90
C GLY A 847 -12.96 -11.66 16.84
N VAL A 848 -13.87 -10.99 16.14
CA VAL A 848 -13.59 -9.75 15.41
C VAL A 848 -14.83 -8.86 15.46
N ASP A 849 -14.65 -7.56 15.25
CA ASP A 849 -15.72 -6.58 15.30
C ASP A 849 -15.94 -5.89 13.96
N VAL A 850 -17.11 -6.14 13.36
CA VAL A 850 -17.66 -5.43 12.19
C VAL A 850 -18.87 -4.59 12.62
N ASP A 851 -18.61 -3.58 13.44
CA ASP A 851 -19.66 -2.78 14.07
C ASP A 851 -20.09 -1.56 13.28
N THR A 852 -21.26 -1.05 13.63
CA THR A 852 -21.87 0.11 12.97
C THR A 852 -22.52 1.06 13.98
N PHE A 853 -21.91 2.23 14.10
CA PHE A 853 -22.30 3.32 14.98
C PHE A 853 -23.22 4.32 14.27
N TYR A 854 -24.25 4.79 14.98
CA TYR A 854 -25.20 5.76 14.48
C TYR A 854 -25.04 7.12 15.16
N ILE A 855 -24.55 8.11 14.42
CA ILE A 855 -24.41 9.49 14.90
C ILE A 855 -25.66 10.28 14.58
N THR A 856 -26.38 10.77 15.59
CA THR A 856 -27.65 11.50 15.39
C THR A 856 -27.47 13.00 15.23
N TRP A 857 -28.36 13.67 14.48
CA TRP A 857 -28.39 15.14 14.45
C TRP A 857 -28.60 15.76 15.85
N ALA A 858 -29.26 15.03 16.76
CA ALA A 858 -29.55 15.48 18.11
C ALA A 858 -28.34 15.43 19.05
N SER A 859 -27.30 14.64 18.74
CA SER A 859 -26.08 14.59 19.54
C SER A 859 -25.26 15.89 19.39
N GLY A 860 -25.37 16.56 18.24
CA GLY A 860 -24.58 17.75 17.93
C GLY A 860 -23.09 17.46 17.71
N LEU A 861 -22.71 16.18 17.56
CA LEU A 861 -21.33 15.78 17.27
C LEU A 861 -20.90 16.15 15.85
N LEU A 862 -21.85 16.29 14.93
CA LEU A 862 -21.61 16.71 13.55
C LEU A 862 -22.62 17.79 13.17
N ALA A 863 -22.16 18.81 12.45
CA ALA A 863 -22.95 19.90 11.92
C ALA A 863 -22.79 20.01 10.40
N THR A 864 -23.83 20.52 9.73
CA THR A 864 -23.78 20.76 8.28
C THR A 864 -22.60 21.65 7.90
N GLY A 865 -21.83 21.19 6.93
CA GLY A 865 -20.63 21.88 6.43
C GLY A 865 -19.33 21.47 7.14
N ASP A 866 -19.38 20.65 8.19
CA ASP A 866 -18.16 20.10 8.78
C ASP A 866 -17.41 19.25 7.73
N THR A 867 -16.09 19.37 7.71
CA THR A 867 -15.21 18.66 6.77
C THR A 867 -14.24 17.69 7.44
N SER A 868 -14.30 17.63 8.77
CA SER A 868 -13.47 16.79 9.61
C SER A 868 -14.10 16.64 11.00
N ALA A 869 -13.70 15.61 11.74
CA ALA A 869 -14.07 15.38 13.13
C ALA A 869 -12.90 14.71 13.87
N GLN A 870 -12.72 15.03 15.15
CA GLN A 870 -11.79 14.31 16.01
C GLN A 870 -12.32 12.89 16.21
N ILE A 871 -11.46 11.91 16.07
CA ILE A 871 -11.71 10.52 16.42
C ILE A 871 -10.71 10.09 17.49
N ASP A 872 -11.20 9.41 18.51
CA ASP A 872 -10.36 8.78 19.53
C ASP A 872 -10.73 7.30 19.55
N ILE A 873 -9.77 6.41 19.35
CA ILE A 873 -9.94 4.97 19.31
C ILE A 873 -9.01 4.39 20.36
N GLN A 874 -9.55 4.27 21.58
CA GLN A 874 -8.77 3.92 22.76
C GLN A 874 -8.86 2.42 23.00
N THR A 875 -7.78 1.89 23.58
CA THR A 875 -7.77 0.66 24.37
C THR A 875 -7.08 0.90 25.72
N ASP A 876 -7.44 0.12 26.73
CA ASP A 876 -6.71 0.05 28.01
C ASP A 876 -5.82 -1.20 28.00
N MET A 877 -6.41 -2.40 28.06
CA MET A 877 -5.64 -3.65 28.10
C MET A 877 -5.74 -4.50 26.82
N ASP A 878 -6.58 -4.15 25.86
CA ASP A 878 -6.69 -4.93 24.62
C ASP A 878 -5.65 -4.51 23.58
N ILE A 879 -5.34 -5.43 22.69
CA ILE A 879 -4.49 -5.19 21.52
C ILE A 879 -5.25 -5.64 20.31
N TRP A 880 -5.46 -4.75 19.36
CA TRP A 880 -6.24 -5.03 18.17
C TRP A 880 -5.71 -4.26 16.98
N ASN A 881 -6.15 -4.67 15.79
CA ASN A 881 -5.85 -3.95 14.56
C ASN A 881 -7.11 -3.38 13.92
N LEU A 882 -7.01 -2.15 13.43
CA LEU A 882 -8.05 -1.52 12.62
C LEU A 882 -7.79 -1.83 11.15
N VAL A 883 -8.73 -2.51 10.49
CA VAL A 883 -8.66 -2.81 9.05
C VAL A 883 -9.28 -1.70 8.22
N TYR A 884 -10.45 -1.20 8.62
CA TYR A 884 -11.06 -0.03 7.97
C TYR A 884 -12.07 0.71 8.85
N ILE A 885 -12.35 1.97 8.46
CA ILE A 885 -13.52 2.77 8.86
C ILE A 885 -14.28 3.23 7.61
N ILE A 886 -15.61 3.10 7.62
CA ILE A 886 -16.51 3.68 6.63
C ILE A 886 -17.34 4.76 7.30
N LEU A 887 -17.23 6.00 6.85
CA LEU A 887 -18.11 7.08 7.24
C LEU A 887 -19.12 7.40 6.12
N SER A 888 -20.40 7.47 6.47
CA SER A 888 -21.47 7.70 5.49
C SER A 888 -22.45 8.78 5.92
N PHE A 889 -22.96 9.54 4.95
CA PHE A 889 -23.92 10.61 5.16
C PHE A 889 -25.08 10.52 4.17
N ARG A 890 -26.32 10.62 4.67
CA ARG A 890 -27.48 10.79 3.80
C ARG A 890 -27.56 12.24 3.31
N SER A 891 -27.82 12.42 2.01
CA SER A 891 -27.96 13.72 1.36
C SER A 891 -29.21 13.79 0.46
N GLU A 892 -29.85 14.97 0.40
CA GLU A 892 -30.91 15.23 -0.60
C GLU A 892 -30.34 15.36 -2.04
N ILE A 893 -29.03 15.59 -2.16
CA ILE A 893 -28.34 15.79 -3.44
C ILE A 893 -27.96 14.41 -4.00
N THR A 894 -28.62 13.96 -5.07
CA THR A 894 -28.15 12.81 -5.85
C THR A 894 -27.39 13.28 -7.09
N THR A 895 -26.14 12.89 -7.28
CA THR A 895 -25.48 12.94 -8.60
C THR A 895 -25.96 11.77 -9.45
N SER A 896 -26.15 11.98 -10.76
CA SER A 896 -26.62 10.92 -11.66
C SER A 896 -25.51 9.91 -11.95
N ASP A 897 -25.84 8.62 -11.84
CA ASP A 897 -25.20 7.40 -12.36
C ASP A 897 -23.68 7.16 -12.13
N ALA A 898 -22.92 8.14 -11.63
CA ALA A 898 -21.54 7.95 -11.20
C ALA A 898 -21.51 7.67 -9.69
N ILE A 899 -21.31 6.41 -9.31
CA ILE A 899 -20.93 6.06 -7.93
C ILE A 899 -19.47 6.49 -7.76
N SER A 900 -19.20 7.45 -6.88
CA SER A 900 -17.86 7.64 -6.32
C SER A 900 -17.94 7.58 -4.81
N TYR A 901 -17.12 6.74 -4.22
CA TYR A 901 -16.71 6.79 -2.83
C TYR A 901 -15.28 7.33 -2.82
N SER A 902 -14.93 8.13 -1.81
CA SER A 902 -13.54 8.53 -1.60
C SER A 902 -12.86 7.42 -0.82
N ILE A 903 -11.86 6.76 -1.42
CA ILE A 903 -10.86 6.04 -0.63
C ILE A 903 -9.94 7.13 -0.09
N GLY A 904 -10.10 7.42 1.20
CA GLY A 904 -9.23 8.33 1.91
C GLY A 904 -7.92 7.64 2.19
N TYR A 905 -6.93 7.80 1.32
CA TYR A 905 -5.55 7.71 1.75
C TYR A 905 -5.32 8.87 2.72
N VAL A 906 -5.27 8.57 4.02
CA VAL A 906 -4.48 9.40 4.93
C VAL A 906 -3.05 9.03 4.58
N SER A 907 -2.35 9.93 3.90
CA SER A 907 -0.91 9.80 3.70
C SER A 907 -0.30 9.71 5.09
N GLY A 908 0.07 8.51 5.53
CA GLY A 908 0.96 8.34 6.68
C GLY A 908 2.23 9.14 6.36
N SER A 909 2.55 10.09 7.23
CA SER A 909 3.75 10.92 7.15
C SER A 909 4.95 10.25 7.79
#